data_AF-M5UM29-F1
#
_entry.id   AF-M5UM29-F1
#
_cell.length_a   1.000
_cell.length_b   1.000
_cell.length_c   1.000
_cell.angle_alpha   90.00
_cell.angle_beta   90.00
_cell.angle_gamma   90.00
#
_symmetry.space_group_name_H-M   'P 1'
#
loop_
_entity.id
_entity.type
_entity.pdbx_description
1 polymer ?
#
loop_
_entity_poly.entity_id
_entity_poly.type
_entity_poly.pdbx_seq_one_letter_code
_entity_poly.pdbx_strand_id
1 'polypeptide(L)'
;MARLFQVHFFTAVPMRKLFTPCLLATALLAFSPPQTLQGEQPRESPQADKYRSMRVPVRLHELADTPGAIAKPFFTDPYYNGSCDPEAVWNPVLNQWFVYYTARRATRKKATYVGTAIGVVSSPNLLKWTFRGYCGFDGKLGKPDNENTHWAPGVIVAGNRLHMFATYKDSAKPPWGGAGVIRHYSTSLDDPVSGWKLEGVPDFRQPDPIDVSLLQYEGRYHAYYRVGKGGGIQWATSIDLVHWENQGPCLGDVNSETRGFGYQEAPYVFRFSNAYWMLTDPHEGLAVFRSDDAVHWTQAGRILKEDGNGPRDTSRARHPSVCVTGGKAYIFYHVEPNRPYPNPPAEKRTVDQKLSYLQIAELTVRQGRLVCERDRPVVRDSGAIGRWSKERANRWYAGIDWPVGANFVPSTAVNQLEMWQAESYDPETIDRELGWAASIGMNTMRVFLHDLAWNRDPDGFLNRMDEYLAIADRHGIRTMFVFFDGVWDPYPQAGRQTAPAPRIHNSGWVQSPGRKILESPDQHASLEAYVTAVVERFRDDDRVLAWDLFNEPDNSNQGNYGGDSRKPDISPGLKSQRALELMSEAFRWARDARPSQPLTAGVWGKPDWLTDPDLIETFSLLHSDVITFHTYDGPLATRELIGDLQKYGRPILCTEYPARAGGSTFEAILPLFHRHRVGACNWGLVNGKTNTIYPWDSWRKSYSDEPALWHHDVLRQDGTPYRTTEVELIKELSQTP
;
A
#
# COMPACT_ATOMS: atom_id res chain seq x y z
N MET A 1 5.70 2.07 -73.80
CA MET A 1 5.94 2.05 -72.34
C MET A 1 5.07 0.97 -71.75
N ALA A 2 5.66 -0.19 -71.48
CA ALA A 2 4.97 -1.41 -71.04
C ALA A 2 5.74 -1.97 -69.84
N ARG A 3 5.02 -2.39 -68.80
CA ARG A 3 5.42 -3.45 -67.86
C ARG A 3 4.20 -3.83 -66.99
N LEU A 4 3.44 -4.79 -67.52
CA LEU A 4 2.86 -5.88 -66.75
C LEU A 4 4.00 -6.81 -66.32
N PHE A 5 3.89 -7.48 -65.18
CA PHE A 5 4.30 -8.88 -65.07
C PHE A 5 3.51 -9.60 -63.98
N GLN A 6 3.00 -10.75 -64.37
CA GLN A 6 2.22 -11.68 -63.57
C GLN A 6 2.76 -13.10 -63.86
N VAL A 7 2.79 -13.93 -62.80
CA VAL A 7 2.65 -15.41 -62.73
C VAL A 7 3.81 -16.34 -63.17
N HIS A 8 4.18 -17.29 -62.27
CA HIS A 8 4.11 -18.79 -62.35
C HIS A 8 5.16 -19.42 -61.40
N PHE A 9 4.83 -20.20 -60.36
CA PHE A 9 4.30 -21.59 -60.22
C PHE A 9 5.37 -22.72 -60.13
N PHE A 10 5.18 -23.57 -59.09
CA PHE A 10 5.45 -25.03 -58.95
C PHE A 10 6.82 -25.64 -58.52
N THR A 11 6.76 -26.32 -57.35
CA THR A 11 7.27 -27.66 -56.91
C THR A 11 8.75 -28.10 -56.83
N ALA A 12 9.10 -28.52 -55.59
CA ALA A 12 9.67 -29.80 -55.10
C ALA A 12 11.07 -30.36 -55.50
N VAL A 13 11.97 -30.44 -54.48
CA VAL A 13 12.85 -31.58 -54.02
C VAL A 13 13.95 -32.11 -54.98
N PRO A 14 15.17 -32.66 -54.59
CA PRO A 14 15.71 -33.12 -53.29
C PRO A 14 17.21 -32.82 -52.91
N MET A 15 17.53 -33.22 -51.65
CA MET A 15 18.74 -33.91 -51.12
C MET A 15 20.05 -33.19 -50.66
N ARG A 16 20.33 -33.42 -49.36
CA ARG A 16 21.62 -33.78 -48.66
C ARG A 16 22.70 -32.68 -48.57
N LYS A 17 23.46 -32.46 -47.49
CA LYS A 17 23.91 -33.29 -46.33
C LYS A 17 24.65 -32.39 -45.30
N LEU A 18 24.90 -32.93 -44.09
CA LEU A 18 25.78 -32.48 -42.97
C LEU A 18 25.11 -31.47 -42.00
N PHE A 19 25.03 -31.65 -40.67
CA PHE A 19 25.86 -32.36 -39.69
C PHE A 19 25.02 -33.01 -38.56
N THR A 20 25.63 -34.00 -37.92
CA THR A 20 25.11 -34.99 -36.96
C THR A 20 24.94 -34.46 -35.53
N PRO A 21 23.99 -35.00 -34.72
CA PRO A 21 23.90 -34.81 -33.28
C PRO A 21 24.43 -36.03 -32.49
N CYS A 22 24.95 -35.83 -31.28
CA CYS A 22 25.20 -36.90 -30.32
C CYS A 22 24.38 -36.70 -29.05
N LEU A 23 23.56 -37.70 -28.73
CA LEU A 23 22.97 -37.98 -27.42
C LEU A 23 24.06 -38.24 -26.37
N LEU A 24 23.76 -38.08 -25.08
CA LEU A 24 23.84 -39.21 -24.16
C LEU A 24 23.04 -38.99 -22.86
N ALA A 25 22.68 -40.14 -22.29
CA ALA A 25 21.69 -40.40 -21.28
C ALA A 25 22.09 -40.06 -19.84
N THR A 26 21.05 -39.94 -19.03
CA THR A 26 20.98 -39.82 -17.57
C THR A 26 21.53 -41.07 -16.86
N ALA A 27 22.39 -40.86 -15.86
CA ALA A 27 22.68 -41.85 -14.81
C ALA A 27 22.94 -41.15 -13.46
N LEU A 28 22.14 -41.51 -12.46
CA LEU A 28 22.25 -41.15 -11.05
C LEU A 28 23.46 -41.83 -10.41
N LEU A 29 24.37 -41.08 -9.77
CA LEU A 29 25.19 -41.56 -8.65
C LEU A 29 25.52 -40.41 -7.69
N ALA A 30 25.31 -40.68 -6.40
CA ALA A 30 25.53 -39.77 -5.27
C ALA A 30 27.02 -39.59 -4.95
N PHE A 31 27.44 -38.38 -4.58
CA PHE A 31 28.73 -38.13 -3.90
C PHE A 31 28.62 -36.99 -2.86
N SER A 32 29.15 -37.28 -1.67
CA SER A 32 29.26 -36.44 -0.47
C SER A 32 30.20 -35.22 -0.65
N PRO A 33 30.07 -34.16 0.18
CA PRO A 33 30.87 -32.94 0.06
C PRO A 33 32.31 -33.11 0.59
N PRO A 34 33.29 -32.34 0.06
CA PRO A 34 34.70 -32.49 0.44
C PRO A 34 35.06 -31.73 1.73
N GLN A 35 36.01 -32.33 2.46
CA GLN A 35 36.65 -31.83 3.67
C GLN A 35 37.53 -30.60 3.38
N THR A 36 37.44 -29.61 4.28
CA THR A 36 38.26 -28.39 4.31
C THR A 36 39.69 -28.67 4.72
N LEU A 37 40.66 -28.24 3.90
CA LEU A 37 42.08 -28.17 4.24
C LEU A 37 42.35 -26.93 5.10
N GLN A 38 43.03 -27.14 6.22
CA GLN A 38 43.57 -26.11 7.11
C GLN A 38 44.76 -25.39 6.44
N GLY A 39 44.75 -24.06 6.49
CA GLY A 39 45.86 -23.19 6.08
C GLY A 39 45.91 -21.93 6.96
N GLU A 40 47.07 -21.74 7.58
CA GLU A 40 47.52 -20.82 8.63
C GLU A 40 47.02 -19.35 8.62
N GLN A 41 46.72 -18.83 9.82
CA GLN A 41 46.55 -17.39 10.12
C GLN A 41 47.90 -16.72 10.51
N PRO A 42 48.14 -15.45 10.14
CA PRO A 42 49.23 -14.67 10.70
C PRO A 42 48.88 -14.10 12.08
N ARG A 43 49.86 -14.16 13.00
CA ARG A 43 49.78 -13.78 14.43
C ARG A 43 49.43 -12.31 14.64
N GLU A 44 48.39 -12.04 15.43
CA GLU A 44 48.05 -10.71 15.96
C GLU A 44 48.83 -10.36 17.24
N SER A 45 49.13 -9.08 17.42
CA SER A 45 49.91 -8.51 18.52
C SER A 45 49.13 -8.40 19.85
N PRO A 46 49.78 -8.45 21.04
CA PRO A 46 49.10 -8.59 22.34
C PRO A 46 48.52 -7.29 22.94
N GLN A 47 48.08 -6.32 22.14
CA GLN A 47 47.44 -5.08 22.65
C GLN A 47 45.92 -4.99 22.44
N ALA A 48 45.28 -6.01 21.85
CA ALA A 48 43.84 -6.04 21.60
C ALA A 48 42.98 -6.50 22.80
N ASP A 49 43.58 -7.06 23.85
CA ASP A 49 42.84 -7.77 24.92
C ASP A 49 42.32 -6.91 26.09
N LYS A 50 42.50 -5.59 26.06
CA LYS A 50 42.07 -4.73 27.20
C LYS A 50 40.65 -4.16 27.13
N TYR A 51 39.87 -4.45 26.09
CA TYR A 51 38.48 -3.96 25.95
C TYR A 51 37.40 -5.06 25.99
N ARG A 52 37.76 -6.29 26.36
CA ARG A 52 36.80 -7.42 26.43
C ARG A 52 36.09 -7.60 27.78
N SER A 53 36.36 -6.76 28.78
CA SER A 53 35.86 -6.93 30.15
C SER A 53 35.14 -5.69 30.71
N MET A 54 33.98 -5.35 30.16
CA MET A 54 32.93 -4.62 30.90
C MET A 54 31.56 -5.16 30.46
N ARG A 55 31.27 -6.41 30.82
CA ARG A 55 29.90 -6.92 30.87
C ARG A 55 29.27 -6.43 32.16
N VAL A 56 28.48 -5.36 32.08
CA VAL A 56 27.47 -5.05 33.10
C VAL A 56 26.29 -6.00 32.84
N PRO A 57 25.79 -6.74 33.84
CA PRO A 57 24.66 -7.64 33.65
C PRO A 57 23.37 -6.81 33.73
N VAL A 58 22.83 -6.43 32.58
CA VAL A 58 21.40 -6.13 32.45
C VAL A 58 20.86 -7.10 31.41
N ARG A 59 19.83 -7.84 31.80
CA ARG A 59 19.25 -8.97 31.08
C ARG A 59 18.75 -8.53 29.71
N LEU A 60 19.52 -8.87 28.67
CA LEU A 60 19.12 -8.78 27.26
C LEU A 60 17.98 -9.75 26.88
N HIS A 61 17.49 -10.57 27.83
CA HIS A 61 16.57 -11.67 27.56
C HIS A 61 15.09 -11.42 27.87
N GLU A 62 14.69 -10.30 28.49
CA GLU A 62 13.29 -10.12 28.90
C GLU A 62 12.44 -9.21 27.97
N LEU A 63 13.02 -8.65 26.89
CA LEU A 63 12.27 -7.87 25.88
C LEU A 63 12.25 -8.50 24.48
N ALA A 64 13.02 -9.57 24.25
CA ALA A 64 13.07 -10.27 22.97
C ALA A 64 11.87 -11.20 22.72
N ASP A 65 11.04 -11.45 23.73
CA ASP A 65 9.96 -12.44 23.69
C ASP A 65 8.55 -11.85 23.49
N THR A 66 8.41 -10.54 23.22
CA THR A 66 7.11 -9.98 22.81
C THR A 66 6.93 -10.17 21.29
N PRO A 67 6.02 -11.04 20.83
CA PRO A 67 5.79 -11.23 19.40
C PRO A 67 5.40 -9.90 18.75
N GLY A 68 6.05 -9.54 17.65
CA GLY A 68 5.79 -8.28 16.95
C GLY A 68 6.46 -7.05 17.55
N ALA A 69 7.29 -7.16 18.59
CA ALA A 69 8.07 -6.02 19.06
C ALA A 69 9.21 -5.66 18.09
N ILE A 70 9.38 -4.36 17.82
CA ILE A 70 10.51 -3.84 17.05
C ILE A 70 11.75 -3.76 17.96
N ALA A 71 12.90 -4.24 17.46
CA ALA A 71 14.17 -4.15 18.17
C ALA A 71 14.60 -2.70 18.43
N LYS A 72 15.20 -2.43 19.58
CA LYS A 72 15.77 -1.12 19.97
C LYS A 72 17.20 -1.32 20.53
N PRO A 73 18.23 -0.66 19.97
CA PRO A 73 18.20 0.08 18.72
C PRO A 73 17.79 -0.85 17.57
N PHE A 74 17.06 -0.31 16.58
CA PHE A 74 16.65 -1.13 15.43
C PHE A 74 17.81 -1.32 14.45
N PHE A 75 18.80 -0.41 14.49
CA PHE A 75 19.97 -0.50 13.63
C PHE A 75 21.18 0.27 14.19
N THR A 76 22.37 -0.23 13.87
CA THR A 76 23.66 0.47 13.99
C THR A 76 24.47 0.22 12.74
N ASP A 77 25.17 1.24 12.26
CA ASP A 77 26.08 1.10 11.14
C ASP A 77 27.15 0.03 11.43
N PRO A 78 27.29 -1.02 10.60
CA PRO A 78 28.14 -2.16 10.92
C PRO A 78 29.64 -1.86 10.75
N TYR A 79 30.00 -0.78 10.06
CA TYR A 79 31.39 -0.49 9.72
C TYR A 79 32.04 0.45 10.73
N TYR A 80 31.35 1.54 11.07
CA TYR A 80 31.89 2.57 11.95
C TYR A 80 31.03 2.86 13.19
N ASN A 81 29.90 2.18 13.40
CA ASN A 81 28.99 2.42 14.54
C ASN A 81 28.54 3.88 14.67
N GLY A 82 28.28 4.50 13.52
CA GLY A 82 27.99 5.92 13.39
C GLY A 82 26.70 6.22 12.63
N SER A 83 25.61 5.49 12.88
CA SER A 83 24.35 5.73 12.17
C SER A 83 23.62 6.94 12.74
N CYS A 84 23.53 8.03 11.96
CA CYS A 84 22.94 9.31 12.35
C CYS A 84 21.97 9.83 11.28
N ASP A 85 21.18 10.83 11.64
CA ASP A 85 20.39 11.65 10.71
C ASP A 85 19.53 10.77 9.76
N PRO A 86 18.59 9.96 10.32
CA PRO A 86 17.79 9.01 9.56
C PRO A 86 16.69 9.70 8.75
N GLU A 87 16.31 9.08 7.64
CA GLU A 87 15.23 9.50 6.74
C GLU A 87 14.46 8.28 6.26
N ALA A 88 13.16 8.23 6.57
CA ALA A 88 12.34 7.05 6.34
C ALA A 88 11.37 7.32 5.18
N VAL A 89 11.31 6.39 4.23
CA VAL A 89 10.43 6.50 3.06
C VAL A 89 9.85 5.14 2.69
N TRP A 90 8.59 5.12 2.27
CA TRP A 90 7.95 3.93 1.73
C TRP A 90 8.29 3.77 0.24
N ASN A 91 8.73 2.58 -0.16
CA ASN A 91 8.90 2.23 -1.56
C ASN A 91 7.73 1.34 -2.01
N PRO A 92 6.80 1.84 -2.85
CA PRO A 92 5.62 1.09 -3.27
C PRO A 92 5.94 -0.05 -4.25
N VAL A 93 7.02 0.03 -5.03
CA VAL A 93 7.41 -1.03 -5.98
C VAL A 93 7.99 -2.22 -5.26
N LEU A 94 8.83 -1.99 -4.25
CA LEU A 94 9.47 -3.05 -3.49
C LEU A 94 8.69 -3.47 -2.23
N ASN A 95 7.58 -2.79 -1.94
CA ASN A 95 6.73 -3.02 -0.76
C ASN A 95 7.55 -3.04 0.54
N GLN A 96 8.47 -2.07 0.67
CA GLN A 96 9.40 -1.98 1.79
C GLN A 96 9.58 -0.53 2.24
N TRP A 97 9.69 -0.34 3.56
CA TRP A 97 10.26 0.86 4.15
C TRP A 97 11.77 0.87 3.92
N PHE A 98 12.30 2.01 3.53
CA PHE A 98 13.72 2.30 3.49
C PHE A 98 14.04 3.36 4.53
N VAL A 99 15.15 3.20 5.24
CA VAL A 99 15.75 4.26 6.06
C VAL A 99 17.14 4.56 5.51
N TYR A 100 17.30 5.79 5.02
CA TYR A 100 18.57 6.36 4.63
C TYR A 100 19.17 7.08 5.83
N TYR A 101 20.47 7.00 6.04
CA TYR A 101 21.10 7.63 7.20
C TYR A 101 22.50 8.11 6.89
N THR A 102 22.96 9.14 7.59
CA THR A 102 24.35 9.58 7.57
C THR A 102 25.24 8.56 8.27
N ALA A 103 26.13 7.90 7.52
CA ALA A 103 27.09 6.95 8.05
C ALA A 103 28.35 7.66 8.56
N ARG A 104 28.30 8.18 9.80
CA ARG A 104 29.44 8.79 10.47
C ARG A 104 30.53 7.75 10.75
N ARG A 105 31.78 8.21 10.72
CA ARG A 105 32.97 7.37 10.92
C ARG A 105 33.37 7.33 12.40
N ALA A 106 32.46 6.92 13.28
CA ALA A 106 32.58 7.12 14.73
C ALA A 106 33.80 6.45 15.37
N THR A 107 34.19 5.26 14.89
CA THR A 107 35.39 4.57 15.39
C THR A 107 36.72 5.13 14.85
N ARG A 108 36.70 6.08 13.90
CA ARG A 108 37.91 6.78 13.48
C ARG A 108 38.34 7.83 14.50
N LYS A 109 39.65 7.91 14.74
CA LYS A 109 40.27 8.94 15.59
C LYS A 109 40.13 10.35 15.00
N LYS A 110 40.17 10.48 13.66
CA LYS A 110 40.02 11.74 12.91
C LYS A 110 38.96 11.58 11.82
N ALA A 111 38.41 12.70 11.36
CA ALA A 111 37.47 12.75 10.23
C ALA A 111 36.15 11.99 10.45
N THR A 112 35.67 11.93 11.70
CA THR A 112 34.42 11.25 12.08
C THR A 112 33.19 11.77 11.34
N TYR A 113 33.08 13.09 11.18
CA TYR A 113 31.88 13.72 10.63
C TYR A 113 31.99 13.98 9.13
N VAL A 114 33.17 13.94 8.53
CA VAL A 114 33.35 14.22 7.10
C VAL A 114 33.61 12.94 6.34
N GLY A 115 33.61 12.96 5.00
CA GLY A 115 33.86 11.78 4.16
C GLY A 115 32.83 10.67 4.38
N THR A 116 31.62 11.04 4.80
CA THR A 116 30.52 10.14 5.16
C THR A 116 29.72 9.78 3.92
N ALA A 117 29.20 8.57 3.92
CA ALA A 117 28.22 8.10 2.95
C ALA A 117 26.80 8.23 3.49
N ILE A 118 25.83 8.02 2.61
CA ILE A 118 24.46 7.68 3.00
C ILE A 118 24.37 6.15 3.06
N GLY A 119 24.14 5.60 4.25
CA GLY A 119 23.84 4.18 4.44
C GLY A 119 22.35 3.91 4.27
N VAL A 120 21.98 2.65 3.98
CA VAL A 120 20.60 2.25 3.71
C VAL A 120 20.25 0.97 4.44
N VAL A 121 19.09 0.97 5.10
CA VAL A 121 18.44 -0.24 5.61
C VAL A 121 17.02 -0.32 5.07
N SER A 122 16.45 -1.52 4.99
CA SER A 122 15.05 -1.69 4.58
C SER A 122 14.29 -2.67 5.47
N SER A 123 12.98 -2.52 5.55
CA SER A 123 12.08 -3.43 6.24
C SER A 123 10.72 -3.51 5.54
N PRO A 124 10.14 -4.70 5.31
CA PRO A 124 8.78 -4.80 4.78
C PRO A 124 7.71 -4.37 5.80
N ASN A 125 8.01 -4.42 7.10
CA ASN A 125 7.00 -4.31 8.16
C ASN A 125 7.49 -3.58 9.43
N LEU A 126 8.64 -2.91 9.36
CA LEU A 126 9.33 -2.22 10.47
C LEU A 126 9.87 -3.15 11.58
N LEU A 127 9.58 -4.46 11.56
CA LEU A 127 10.00 -5.41 12.60
C LEU A 127 11.47 -5.81 12.47
N LYS A 128 11.87 -6.16 11.25
CA LYS A 128 13.23 -6.62 10.94
C LYS A 128 13.84 -5.73 9.88
N TRP A 129 15.04 -5.23 10.15
CA TRP A 129 15.76 -4.32 9.28
C TRP A 129 16.96 -5.02 8.66
N THR A 130 17.08 -4.91 7.35
CA THR A 130 18.18 -5.46 6.57
C THR A 130 19.07 -4.34 6.09
N PHE A 131 20.37 -4.40 6.39
CA PHE A 131 21.35 -3.50 5.81
C PHE A 131 21.49 -3.75 4.32
N ARG A 132 21.34 -2.69 3.52
CA ARG A 132 21.40 -2.73 2.05
C ARG A 132 22.70 -2.19 1.48
N GLY A 133 23.59 -1.66 2.33
CA GLY A 133 24.85 -1.06 1.92
C GLY A 133 24.79 0.46 1.99
N TYR A 134 25.59 1.10 1.14
CA TYR A 134 25.70 2.55 1.03
C TYR A 134 25.22 3.00 -0.34
N CYS A 135 24.57 4.17 -0.41
CA CYS A 135 24.08 4.73 -1.66
C CYS A 135 25.21 4.87 -2.68
N GLY A 136 24.98 4.33 -3.88
CA GLY A 136 25.80 4.59 -5.05
C GLY A 136 25.29 5.84 -5.76
N PHE A 137 26.20 6.73 -6.15
CA PHE A 137 25.88 7.99 -6.83
C PHE A 137 26.63 8.06 -8.17
N ASP A 138 25.93 8.49 -9.22
CA ASP A 138 26.49 8.74 -10.55
C ASP A 138 27.27 7.54 -11.11
N GLY A 139 26.72 6.34 -10.93
CA GLY A 139 27.30 5.07 -11.39
C GLY A 139 28.48 4.57 -10.55
N LYS A 140 28.86 5.27 -9.47
CA LYS A 140 29.87 4.81 -8.52
C LYS A 140 29.22 4.03 -7.38
N LEU A 141 29.76 2.85 -7.08
CA LEU A 141 29.31 2.04 -5.93
C LEU A 141 29.53 2.79 -4.61
N GLY A 142 28.54 2.74 -3.73
CA GLY A 142 28.64 3.31 -2.39
C GLY A 142 29.64 2.58 -1.52
N LYS A 143 30.37 3.33 -0.69
CA LYS A 143 31.40 2.83 0.23
C LYS A 143 31.29 3.53 1.58
N PRO A 144 31.73 2.92 2.68
CA PRO A 144 31.71 3.56 4.01
C PRO A 144 32.67 4.76 4.13
N ASP A 145 33.65 4.87 3.24
CA ASP A 145 34.59 5.98 3.17
C ASP A 145 34.49 6.69 1.82
N ASN A 146 34.25 8.00 1.86
CA ASN A 146 34.17 8.85 0.68
C ASN A 146 35.17 10.02 0.76
N GLU A 147 35.55 10.55 -0.40
CA GLU A 147 36.36 11.77 -0.54
C GLU A 147 35.54 13.03 -0.19
N ASN A 148 34.25 12.94 -0.47
CA ASN A 148 33.20 13.93 -0.29
C ASN A 148 32.32 13.52 0.89
N THR A 149 31.54 14.46 1.39
CA THR A 149 30.68 14.25 2.56
C THR A 149 29.22 14.34 2.15
N HIS A 150 28.41 13.34 2.53
CA HIS A 150 26.96 13.37 2.43
C HIS A 150 26.35 13.27 3.83
N TRP A 151 25.47 14.21 4.18
CA TRP A 151 24.72 14.28 5.44
C TRP A 151 23.23 14.45 5.22
N ALA A 152 22.46 14.10 6.25
CA ALA A 152 21.05 14.43 6.45
C ALA A 152 20.24 14.36 5.15
N PRO A 153 20.03 13.15 4.61
CA PRO A 153 19.23 12.98 3.41
C PRO A 153 17.78 13.34 3.71
N GLY A 154 17.13 14.16 2.88
CA GLY A 154 15.67 14.25 2.80
C GLY A 154 15.17 13.47 1.60
N VAL A 155 14.19 12.56 1.74
CA VAL A 155 13.77 11.67 0.66
C VAL A 155 12.27 11.67 0.47
N ILE A 156 11.82 11.81 -0.77
CA ILE A 156 10.40 11.73 -1.14
C ILE A 156 10.20 10.87 -2.39
N VAL A 157 9.05 10.21 -2.49
CA VAL A 157 8.59 9.54 -3.72
C VAL A 157 7.82 10.55 -4.55
N ALA A 158 8.17 10.68 -5.83
CA ALA A 158 7.44 11.49 -6.78
C ALA A 158 7.36 10.76 -8.12
N GLY A 159 6.14 10.51 -8.60
CA GLY A 159 5.91 9.65 -9.76
C GLY A 159 6.48 8.25 -9.54
N ASN A 160 7.29 7.76 -10.49
CA ASN A 160 7.94 6.45 -10.41
C ASN A 160 9.39 6.50 -9.88
N ARG A 161 9.74 7.56 -9.13
CA ARG A 161 11.12 7.81 -8.69
C ARG A 161 11.21 8.14 -7.21
N LEU A 162 12.37 7.86 -6.63
CA LEU A 162 12.81 8.43 -5.36
C LEU A 162 13.65 9.67 -5.63
N HIS A 163 13.45 10.72 -4.83
CA HIS A 163 14.18 11.98 -4.89
C HIS A 163 14.85 12.23 -3.55
N MET A 164 16.17 12.41 -3.53
CA MET A 164 16.97 12.64 -2.33
C MET A 164 17.62 14.02 -2.38
N PHE A 165 17.43 14.81 -1.33
CA PHE A 165 18.04 16.11 -1.09
C PHE A 165 19.04 15.95 0.04
N ALA A 166 20.30 15.72 -0.31
CA ALA A 166 21.35 15.47 0.67
C ALA A 166 22.24 16.70 0.84
N THR A 167 22.66 16.94 2.07
CA THR A 167 23.71 17.92 2.35
C THR A 167 25.04 17.38 1.83
N TYR A 168 25.66 18.09 0.89
CA TYR A 168 26.91 17.72 0.27
C TYR A 168 28.03 18.68 0.63
N LYS A 169 29.23 18.14 0.88
CA LYS A 169 30.48 18.92 0.99
C LYS A 169 31.57 18.33 0.12
N ASP A 170 32.24 19.19 -0.63
CA ASP A 170 33.25 18.85 -1.63
C ASP A 170 34.58 18.31 -1.07
N SER A 171 34.77 18.38 0.25
CA SER A 171 36.02 18.01 0.90
C SER A 171 35.78 17.31 2.24
N ALA A 172 36.52 16.22 2.47
CA ALA A 172 36.56 15.55 3.76
C ALA A 172 37.53 16.21 4.77
N LYS A 173 37.61 17.56 4.79
CA LYS A 173 38.51 18.31 5.68
C LYS A 173 37.95 18.35 7.11
N PRO A 174 38.59 17.73 8.12
CA PRO A 174 38.04 17.70 9.49
C PRO A 174 38.03 19.09 10.16
N PRO A 175 37.19 19.31 11.19
CA PRO A 175 36.17 18.39 11.70
C PRO A 175 34.86 18.34 10.87
N TRP A 176 34.53 19.41 10.14
CA TRP A 176 33.18 19.64 9.58
C TRP A 176 33.14 19.85 8.06
N GLY A 177 34.29 19.87 7.37
CA GLY A 177 34.37 20.15 5.93
C GLY A 177 34.21 21.63 5.57
N GLY A 178 34.02 21.90 4.28
CA GLY A 178 33.68 23.22 3.76
C GLY A 178 32.21 23.61 3.97
N ALA A 179 31.75 24.63 3.24
CA ALA A 179 30.34 25.00 3.18
C ALA A 179 29.51 23.85 2.60
N GLY A 180 28.32 23.65 3.15
CA GLY A 180 27.32 22.73 2.64
C GLY A 180 26.59 23.30 1.44
N VAL A 181 26.23 22.41 0.53
CA VAL A 181 25.26 22.67 -0.53
C VAL A 181 24.28 21.51 -0.57
N ILE A 182 23.01 21.77 -0.86
CA ILE A 182 22.06 20.70 -1.09
C ILE A 182 22.25 20.17 -2.51
N ARG A 183 22.37 18.85 -2.65
CA ARG A 183 22.32 18.17 -3.94
C ARG A 183 21.05 17.35 -4.04
N HIS A 184 20.35 17.52 -5.16
CA HIS A 184 19.18 16.74 -5.51
C HIS A 184 19.62 15.57 -6.40
N TYR A 185 19.37 14.36 -5.91
CA TYR A 185 19.56 13.11 -6.62
C TYR A 185 18.21 12.46 -6.89
N SER A 186 18.10 11.69 -7.97
CA SER A 186 16.95 10.83 -8.18
C SER A 186 17.34 9.43 -8.62
N THR A 187 16.48 8.45 -8.32
CA THR A 187 16.61 7.09 -8.80
C THR A 187 15.26 6.44 -9.06
N SER A 188 15.27 5.32 -9.76
CA SER A 188 14.07 4.53 -9.99
C SER A 188 13.69 3.73 -8.74
N LEU A 189 12.41 3.44 -8.55
CA LEU A 189 11.91 2.73 -7.37
C LEU A 189 12.45 1.29 -7.25
N ASP A 190 12.91 0.68 -8.33
CA ASP A 190 13.52 -0.65 -8.39
C ASP A 190 15.03 -0.68 -8.01
N ASP A 191 15.73 0.47 -8.02
CA ASP A 191 17.14 0.56 -7.60
C ASP A 191 17.36 1.65 -6.51
N PRO A 192 16.73 1.50 -5.33
CA PRO A 192 16.76 2.50 -4.27
C PRO A 192 18.12 2.65 -3.57
N VAL A 193 19.13 1.87 -3.97
CA VAL A 193 20.46 1.83 -3.32
C VAL A 193 21.54 2.33 -4.27
N SER A 194 21.67 1.80 -5.47
CA SER A 194 22.84 2.06 -6.33
C SER A 194 22.57 3.04 -7.46
N GLY A 195 21.29 3.29 -7.75
CA GLY A 195 20.87 3.98 -8.97
C GLY A 195 20.78 5.50 -8.86
N TRP A 196 21.30 6.14 -7.80
CA TRP A 196 21.14 7.57 -7.59
C TRP A 196 21.95 8.37 -8.62
N LYS A 197 21.28 9.29 -9.31
CA LYS A 197 21.88 10.19 -10.29
C LYS A 197 21.67 11.63 -9.86
N LEU A 198 22.69 12.46 -10.00
CA LEU A 198 22.59 13.89 -9.70
C LEU A 198 21.67 14.56 -10.73
N GLU A 199 20.58 15.15 -10.24
CA GLU A 199 19.68 15.99 -11.05
C GLU A 199 20.18 17.43 -11.05
N GLY A 200 20.66 17.92 -9.90
CA GLY A 200 21.20 19.26 -9.81
C GLY A 200 21.46 19.74 -8.39
N VAL A 201 21.67 21.05 -8.29
CA VAL A 201 21.81 21.80 -7.04
C VAL A 201 20.64 22.77 -6.96
N PRO A 202 19.65 22.53 -6.07
CA PRO A 202 18.52 23.43 -5.87
C PRO A 202 18.98 24.84 -5.50
N ASP A 203 18.50 25.85 -6.24
CA ASP A 203 18.74 27.25 -5.88
C ASP A 203 17.72 27.73 -4.85
N PHE A 204 18.06 27.53 -3.58
CA PHE A 204 17.28 28.09 -2.47
C PHE A 204 17.55 29.58 -2.22
N ARG A 205 18.48 30.23 -2.95
CA ARG A 205 18.91 31.62 -2.70
C ARG A 205 19.30 31.89 -1.23
N GLN A 206 19.91 30.90 -0.58
CA GLN A 206 20.35 30.96 0.81
C GLN A 206 21.77 30.38 0.93
N PRO A 207 22.64 30.96 1.78
CA PRO A 207 24.00 30.44 1.96
C PRO A 207 24.04 29.24 2.92
N ASP A 208 24.79 28.19 2.58
CA ASP A 208 25.01 27.02 3.44
C ASP A 208 23.70 26.31 3.91
N PRO A 209 22.77 25.96 3.00
CA PRO A 209 21.58 25.18 3.35
C PRO A 209 21.96 23.74 3.70
N ILE A 210 21.42 23.22 4.80
CA ILE A 210 21.58 21.84 5.24
C ILE A 210 20.26 21.27 5.79
N ASP A 211 20.21 19.94 5.93
CA ASP A 211 19.14 19.19 6.60
C ASP A 211 17.75 19.46 6.01
N VAL A 212 17.58 19.15 4.72
CA VAL A 212 16.29 19.36 4.02
C VAL A 212 15.30 18.27 4.44
N SER A 213 14.10 18.67 4.82
CA SER A 213 12.91 17.80 4.87
C SER A 213 11.87 18.26 3.88
N LEU A 214 11.16 17.31 3.27
CA LEU A 214 10.24 17.52 2.17
C LEU A 214 8.82 17.13 2.58
N LEU A 215 7.84 17.90 2.11
CA LEU A 215 6.41 17.61 2.28
C LEU A 215 5.67 17.95 0.99
N GLN A 216 4.80 17.06 0.53
CA GLN A 216 3.84 17.40 -0.51
C GLN A 216 2.62 18.07 0.11
N TYR A 217 2.24 19.23 -0.40
CA TYR A 217 1.13 20.05 0.09
C TYR A 217 0.46 20.76 -1.09
N GLU A 218 -0.86 20.56 -1.25
CA GLU A 218 -1.69 21.21 -2.28
C GLU A 218 -1.07 21.20 -3.69
N GLY A 219 -0.60 20.02 -4.14
CA GLY A 219 0.00 19.87 -5.48
C GLY A 219 1.41 20.47 -5.64
N ARG A 220 2.02 20.97 -4.55
CA ARG A 220 3.38 21.49 -4.51
C ARG A 220 4.24 20.69 -3.53
N TYR A 221 5.54 20.87 -3.63
CA TYR A 221 6.54 20.36 -2.69
C TYR A 221 7.06 21.51 -1.85
N HIS A 222 7.03 21.35 -0.54
CA HIS A 222 7.66 22.25 0.42
C HIS A 222 8.97 21.62 0.87
N ALA A 223 10.05 22.40 0.87
CA ALA A 223 11.33 22.04 1.48
C ALA A 223 11.55 22.93 2.70
N TYR A 224 11.84 22.33 3.85
CA TYR A 224 12.22 23.01 5.09
C TYR A 224 13.67 22.67 5.39
N TYR A 225 14.49 23.67 5.69
CA TYR A 225 15.94 23.48 5.83
C TYR A 225 16.54 24.52 6.75
N ARG A 226 17.71 24.21 7.31
CA ARG A 226 18.48 25.15 8.14
C ARG A 226 19.49 25.90 7.28
N VAL A 227 19.70 27.19 7.58
CA VAL A 227 20.64 28.06 6.87
C VAL A 227 21.65 28.66 7.84
N GLY A 228 22.93 28.33 7.66
CA GLY A 228 24.04 28.91 8.42
C GLY A 228 23.91 28.83 9.96
N LYS A 229 24.93 29.30 10.69
CA LYS A 229 24.87 29.33 12.16
C LYS A 229 24.04 30.54 12.61
N GLY A 230 22.78 30.29 13.00
CA GLY A 230 21.87 31.31 13.53
C GLY A 230 20.85 31.87 12.53
N GLY A 231 20.80 31.37 11.29
CA GLY A 231 19.80 31.79 10.29
C GLY A 231 18.43 31.12 10.43
N GLY A 232 18.24 30.26 11.44
CA GLY A 232 16.97 29.60 11.72
C GLY A 232 16.57 28.56 10.67
N ILE A 233 15.28 28.19 10.69
CA ILE A 233 14.68 27.29 9.70
C ILE A 233 14.02 28.14 8.61
N GLN A 234 14.39 27.87 7.37
CA GLN A 234 13.88 28.50 6.15
C GLN A 234 13.02 27.49 5.40
N TRP A 235 12.24 27.98 4.44
CA TRP A 235 11.49 27.10 3.55
C TRP A 235 11.41 27.62 2.11
N ALA A 236 11.16 26.69 1.19
CA ALA A 236 11.00 26.95 -0.22
C ALA A 236 9.91 26.03 -0.80
N THR A 237 9.35 26.41 -1.94
CA THR A 237 8.30 25.65 -2.63
C THR A 237 8.69 25.31 -4.06
N SER A 238 8.24 24.17 -4.57
CA SER A 238 8.47 23.71 -5.94
C SER A 238 7.25 22.98 -6.48
N ILE A 239 7.06 22.95 -7.79
CA ILE A 239 6.05 22.11 -8.45
C ILE A 239 6.66 20.86 -9.10
N ASP A 240 7.99 20.80 -9.22
CA ASP A 240 8.69 19.77 -10.02
C ASP A 240 9.94 19.21 -9.32
N LEU A 241 10.21 19.62 -8.08
CA LEU A 241 11.42 19.30 -7.29
C LEU A 241 12.73 19.87 -7.85
N VAL A 242 12.70 20.58 -8.97
CA VAL A 242 13.89 21.12 -9.66
C VAL A 242 13.96 22.63 -9.48
N HIS A 243 12.87 23.33 -9.75
CA HIS A 243 12.79 24.79 -9.64
C HIS A 243 12.15 25.17 -8.32
N TRP A 244 12.88 25.96 -7.53
CA TRP A 244 12.49 26.31 -6.16
C TRP A 244 12.26 27.81 -6.00
N GLU A 245 11.14 28.15 -5.37
CA GLU A 245 10.79 29.49 -4.94
C GLU A 245 11.12 29.61 -3.44
N ASN A 246 12.12 30.42 -3.10
CA ASN A 246 12.48 30.69 -1.72
C ASN A 246 11.39 31.54 -1.05
N GLN A 247 10.84 31.03 0.06
CA GLN A 247 9.78 31.68 0.85
C GLN A 247 10.31 32.39 2.10
N GLY A 248 11.62 32.29 2.38
CA GLY A 248 12.28 32.92 3.52
C GLY A 248 12.14 32.11 4.82
N PRO A 249 12.19 32.77 5.99
CA PRO A 249 12.07 32.10 7.28
C PRO A 249 10.71 31.42 7.44
N CYS A 250 10.67 30.25 8.07
CA CYS A 250 9.41 29.62 8.47
C CYS A 250 8.59 30.58 9.34
N LEU A 251 7.30 30.67 9.03
CA LEU A 251 6.35 31.56 9.71
C LEU A 251 5.89 30.98 11.06
N GLY A 252 5.41 31.86 11.92
CA GLY A 252 4.96 31.51 13.27
C GLY A 252 6.13 31.35 14.25
N ASP A 253 5.99 30.41 15.18
CA ASP A 253 6.88 30.29 16.34
C ASP A 253 8.23 29.64 16.05
N VAL A 254 8.42 29.02 14.87
CA VAL A 254 9.64 28.26 14.53
C VAL A 254 10.89 29.10 14.76
N ASN A 255 10.88 30.35 14.31
CA ASN A 255 12.01 31.27 14.45
C ASN A 255 11.77 32.37 15.51
N SER A 256 10.72 32.28 16.31
CA SER A 256 10.37 33.28 17.34
C SER A 256 11.34 33.26 18.53
N GLU A 257 11.77 34.42 19.02
CA GLU A 257 12.62 34.53 20.22
C GLU A 257 11.98 33.92 21.47
N THR A 258 10.65 33.83 21.53
CA THR A 258 9.90 33.27 22.65
C THR A 258 9.92 31.74 22.73
N ARG A 259 10.46 31.04 21.71
CA ARG A 259 10.44 29.57 21.64
C ARG A 259 11.25 28.85 22.73
N GLY A 260 12.11 29.57 23.43
CA GLY A 260 12.86 29.06 24.59
C GLY A 260 14.17 28.34 24.28
N PHE A 261 14.68 28.43 23.04
CA PHE A 261 16.01 27.94 22.65
C PHE A 261 16.62 28.79 21.51
N GLY A 262 17.93 29.03 21.57
CA GLY A 262 18.63 29.91 20.62
C GLY A 262 19.15 29.23 19.34
N TYR A 263 19.09 27.89 19.26
CA TYR A 263 19.59 27.10 18.15
C TYR A 263 18.60 26.00 17.79
N GLN A 264 18.51 25.63 16.50
CA GLN A 264 17.86 24.41 16.03
C GLN A 264 18.37 24.02 14.62
N GLU A 265 18.32 22.74 14.33
CA GLU A 265 18.63 22.13 13.03
C GLU A 265 17.61 21.01 12.73
N ALA A 266 17.83 20.23 11.66
CA ALA A 266 17.04 19.03 11.38
C ALA A 266 15.50 19.23 11.38
N PRO A 267 14.96 20.21 10.63
CA PRO A 267 13.52 20.29 10.46
C PRO A 267 13.02 18.99 9.83
N TYR A 268 11.96 18.40 10.39
CA TYR A 268 11.29 17.24 9.81
C TYR A 268 9.78 17.44 9.83
N VAL A 269 9.15 17.44 8.65
CA VAL A 269 7.73 17.74 8.48
C VAL A 269 6.93 16.49 8.08
N PHE A 270 5.74 16.32 8.66
CA PHE A 270 4.84 15.21 8.34
C PHE A 270 3.39 15.54 8.71
N ARG A 271 2.43 14.83 8.10
CA ARG A 271 1.00 14.90 8.44
C ARG A 271 0.60 13.73 9.33
N PHE A 272 -0.02 14.00 10.47
CA PHE A 272 -0.53 12.96 11.37
C PHE A 272 -1.71 13.47 12.23
N SER A 273 -2.74 12.64 12.37
CA SER A 273 -3.94 12.93 13.19
C SER A 273 -4.59 14.28 12.86
N ASN A 274 -4.82 14.55 11.57
CA ASN A 274 -5.47 15.76 11.04
C ASN A 274 -4.72 17.08 11.27
N ALA A 275 -3.39 17.02 11.49
CA ALA A 275 -2.55 18.20 11.54
C ALA A 275 -1.20 17.94 10.86
N TYR A 276 -0.52 19.04 10.50
CA TYR A 276 0.88 19.02 10.11
C TYR A 276 1.75 19.24 11.35
N TRP A 277 2.86 18.52 11.41
CA TRP A 277 3.83 18.58 12.49
C TRP A 277 5.20 18.87 11.92
N MET A 278 5.96 19.71 12.61
CA MET A 278 7.39 19.92 12.38
C MET A 278 8.15 19.57 13.64
N LEU A 279 9.18 18.75 13.51
CA LEU A 279 10.17 18.50 14.55
C LEU A 279 11.46 19.22 14.20
N THR A 280 12.15 19.80 15.19
CA THR A 280 13.51 20.34 15.01
C THR A 280 14.42 19.88 16.15
N ASP A 281 15.73 19.89 15.94
CA ASP A 281 16.75 19.52 16.93
C ASP A 281 17.47 20.76 17.49
N PRO A 282 17.00 21.34 18.63
CA PRO A 282 17.70 22.40 19.37
C PRO A 282 18.84 21.92 20.26
N HIS A 283 19.23 20.64 20.18
CA HIS A 283 20.16 19.94 21.06
C HIS A 283 19.64 19.82 22.51
N GLU A 284 18.34 19.99 22.75
CA GLU A 284 17.67 19.89 24.05
C GLU A 284 16.39 19.04 24.00
N GLY A 285 16.46 17.91 23.29
CA GLY A 285 15.27 17.16 22.85
C GLY A 285 14.63 17.83 21.64
N LEU A 286 13.74 17.10 20.97
CA LEU A 286 13.13 17.58 19.74
C LEU A 286 12.03 18.60 20.04
N ALA A 287 12.14 19.80 19.48
CA ALA A 287 11.06 20.77 19.53
C ALA A 287 9.94 20.34 18.59
N VAL A 288 8.70 20.57 19.01
CA VAL A 288 7.50 20.22 18.26
C VAL A 288 6.78 21.49 17.87
N PHE A 289 6.38 21.59 16.61
CA PHE A 289 5.48 22.61 16.11
C PHE A 289 4.29 21.95 15.40
N ARG A 290 3.12 22.59 15.50
CA ARG A 290 1.87 22.17 14.87
C ARG A 290 1.43 23.22 13.86
N SER A 291 0.86 22.78 12.75
CA SER A 291 0.26 23.64 11.74
C SER A 291 -1.00 22.98 11.16
N ASP A 292 -1.96 23.79 10.72
CA ASP A 292 -3.15 23.33 10.00
C ASP A 292 -2.95 23.43 8.47
N ASP A 293 -2.01 24.26 8.01
CA ASP A 293 -1.76 24.60 6.59
C ASP A 293 -0.33 24.29 6.12
N ALA A 294 0.48 23.67 6.98
CA ALA A 294 1.93 23.47 6.81
C ALA A 294 2.74 24.76 6.59
N VAL A 295 2.17 25.96 6.76
CA VAL A 295 2.84 27.25 6.51
C VAL A 295 3.03 28.01 7.82
N HIS A 296 1.98 28.11 8.63
CA HIS A 296 1.99 28.80 9.91
C HIS A 296 2.14 27.79 11.06
N TRP A 297 3.22 27.92 11.81
CA TRP A 297 3.59 26.94 12.82
C TRP A 297 3.46 27.50 14.23
N THR A 298 2.79 26.78 15.11
CA THR A 298 2.68 27.11 16.54
C THR A 298 3.51 26.13 17.35
N GLN A 299 4.28 26.60 18.32
CA GLN A 299 5.07 25.72 19.16
C GLN A 299 4.17 24.83 20.04
N ALA A 300 4.40 23.52 20.01
CA ALA A 300 3.60 22.49 20.65
C ALA A 300 4.38 21.67 21.70
N GLY A 301 5.54 22.16 22.16
CA GLY A 301 6.33 21.59 23.25
C GLY A 301 7.64 20.93 22.80
N ARG A 302 8.13 19.97 23.59
CA ARG A 302 9.35 19.20 23.34
C ARG A 302 9.11 17.72 23.66
N ILE A 303 9.70 16.83 22.86
CA ILE A 303 9.68 15.38 23.08
C ILE A 303 11.11 14.84 23.10
N LEU A 304 11.32 13.65 23.69
CA LEU A 304 12.60 12.93 23.65
C LEU A 304 13.81 13.73 24.19
N LYS A 305 13.55 14.62 25.15
CA LYS A 305 14.57 15.43 25.84
C LYS A 305 15.35 14.63 26.87
N GLU A 306 14.64 13.86 27.68
CA GLU A 306 15.23 13.06 28.75
C GLU A 306 15.77 11.74 28.20
N ASP A 307 16.76 11.19 28.91
CA ASP A 307 17.35 9.89 28.58
C ASP A 307 16.28 8.78 28.66
N GLY A 308 16.38 7.80 27.78
CA GLY A 308 15.57 6.59 27.83
C GLY A 308 16.21 5.49 28.67
N ASN A 309 15.41 4.45 28.93
CA ASN A 309 15.83 3.26 29.66
C ASN A 309 16.17 2.09 28.71
N GLY A 310 15.85 2.22 27.42
CA GLY A 310 16.12 1.22 26.40
C GLY A 310 17.62 1.00 26.10
N PRO A 311 18.00 -0.16 25.53
CA PRO A 311 19.38 -0.43 25.15
C PRO A 311 19.95 0.69 24.27
N ARG A 312 21.07 1.29 24.71
CA ARG A 312 21.74 2.41 24.01
C ARG A 312 20.84 3.62 23.75
N ASP A 313 19.68 3.76 24.39
CA ASP A 313 18.81 4.95 24.28
C ASP A 313 19.05 5.93 25.44
N THR A 314 20.29 6.05 25.91
CA THR A 314 20.66 6.75 27.16
C THR A 314 21.12 8.18 26.91
N SER A 315 20.52 8.85 25.93
CA SER A 315 20.77 10.27 25.66
C SER A 315 19.54 10.93 25.02
N ARG A 316 19.46 12.26 25.07
CA ARG A 316 18.47 13.04 24.31
C ARG A 316 18.48 12.67 22.82
N ALA A 317 17.29 12.57 22.20
CA ALA A 317 17.18 12.31 20.76
C ALA A 317 17.76 13.45 19.93
N ARG A 318 18.23 13.09 18.75
CA ARG A 318 18.77 14.01 17.75
C ARG A 318 18.28 13.61 16.36
N HIS A 319 18.12 14.62 15.50
CA HIS A 319 17.71 14.51 14.09
C HIS A 319 16.58 13.48 13.81
N PRO A 320 15.33 13.93 13.71
CA PRO A 320 14.19 13.02 13.55
C PRO A 320 13.87 12.70 12.09
N SER A 321 13.20 11.56 11.92
CA SER A 321 12.38 11.22 10.77
C SER A 321 11.13 10.49 11.27
N VAL A 322 10.01 10.55 10.56
CA VAL A 322 8.75 9.96 10.99
C VAL A 322 8.09 9.26 9.82
N CYS A 323 7.71 8.00 10.00
CA CYS A 323 6.78 7.35 9.09
C CYS A 323 5.37 7.31 9.67
N VAL A 324 4.37 7.61 8.84
CA VAL A 324 2.95 7.53 9.22
C VAL A 324 2.31 6.45 8.39
N THR A 325 1.73 5.47 9.06
CA THR A 325 1.22 4.28 8.38
C THR A 325 0.32 3.44 9.31
N GLY A 326 -0.85 3.03 8.80
CA GLY A 326 -1.87 2.30 9.56
C GLY A 326 -2.44 3.10 10.72
N GLY A 327 -2.72 4.39 10.50
CA GLY A 327 -3.18 5.29 11.55
C GLY A 327 -2.17 5.55 12.69
N LYS A 328 -0.92 5.09 12.56
CA LYS A 328 0.13 5.24 13.58
C LYS A 328 1.32 6.00 13.03
N ALA A 329 1.97 6.78 13.88
CA ALA A 329 3.21 7.49 13.55
C ALA A 329 4.38 6.88 14.32
N TYR A 330 5.49 6.60 13.63
CA TYR A 330 6.71 6.05 14.22
C TYR A 330 7.86 7.01 13.96
N ILE A 331 8.50 7.47 15.03
CA ILE A 331 9.66 8.34 14.95
C ILE A 331 10.94 7.51 14.95
N PHE A 332 11.78 7.78 13.97
CA PHE A 332 13.17 7.37 13.87
C PHE A 332 14.05 8.52 14.35
N TYR A 333 15.02 8.22 15.19
CA TYR A 333 15.95 9.23 15.68
C TYR A 333 17.29 8.57 15.98
N HIS A 334 18.35 9.37 16.07
CA HIS A 334 19.62 8.87 16.55
C HIS A 334 19.91 9.35 17.97
N VAL A 335 20.75 8.59 18.65
CA VAL A 335 21.27 8.88 19.99
C VAL A 335 22.77 8.66 20.01
N GLU A 336 23.47 9.41 20.86
CA GLU A 336 24.91 9.25 21.13
C GLU A 336 25.07 8.91 22.62
N PRO A 337 25.00 7.62 23.00
CA PRO A 337 24.71 7.20 24.38
C PRO A 337 25.72 7.68 25.42
N ASN A 338 26.97 7.86 24.99
CA ASN A 338 28.08 8.25 25.84
C ASN A 338 28.48 9.71 25.66
N ARG A 339 27.68 10.52 24.93
CA ARG A 339 28.02 11.93 24.67
C ARG A 339 27.86 12.75 25.95
N PRO A 340 28.92 13.43 26.41
CA PRO A 340 28.85 14.24 27.62
C PRO A 340 28.19 15.61 27.37
N TYR A 341 27.62 16.18 28.43
CA TYR A 341 27.07 17.53 28.46
C TYR A 341 27.69 18.32 29.64
N PRO A 342 28.28 19.51 29.42
CA PRO A 342 28.47 20.19 28.14
C PRO A 342 29.41 19.43 27.21
N ASN A 343 29.17 19.61 25.91
CA ASN A 343 29.78 18.78 24.88
C ASN A 343 31.18 19.30 24.50
N PRO A 344 32.23 18.45 24.54
CA PRO A 344 33.56 18.85 24.12
C PRO A 344 33.62 19.09 22.61
N PRO A 345 34.62 19.87 22.15
CA PRO A 345 34.93 20.01 20.74
C PRO A 345 35.03 18.65 20.04
N ALA A 346 34.58 18.59 18.78
CA ALA A 346 34.48 17.36 17.99
C ALA A 346 35.80 16.55 17.95
N GLU A 347 36.92 17.24 17.93
CA GLU A 347 38.28 16.67 17.87
C GLU A 347 38.72 16.06 19.20
N LYS A 348 38.14 16.51 20.31
CA LYS A 348 38.46 16.03 21.67
C LYS A 348 37.58 14.86 22.11
N ARG A 349 36.54 14.51 21.34
CA ARG A 349 35.68 13.37 21.66
C ARG A 349 36.41 12.05 21.49
N THR A 350 36.26 11.17 22.47
CA THR A 350 36.72 9.78 22.37
C THR A 350 35.90 9.02 21.33
N VAL A 351 36.37 7.85 20.91
CA VAL A 351 35.60 6.96 20.03
C VAL A 351 34.26 6.59 20.68
N ASP A 352 34.27 6.25 21.96
CA ASP A 352 33.09 5.86 22.71
C ASP A 352 32.02 6.97 22.76
N GLN A 353 32.44 8.23 22.87
CA GLN A 353 31.59 9.42 22.85
C GLN A 353 31.02 9.77 21.47
N LYS A 354 31.47 9.10 20.41
CA LYS A 354 31.04 9.33 19.02
C LYS A 354 30.09 8.24 18.50
N LEU A 355 29.97 7.12 19.22
CA LEU A 355 29.10 6.03 18.84
C LEU A 355 27.65 6.52 18.76
N SER A 356 26.95 6.13 17.70
CA SER A 356 25.56 6.51 17.50
C SER A 356 24.72 5.36 16.96
N TYR A 357 23.46 5.35 17.39
CA TYR A 357 22.52 4.26 17.16
C TYR A 357 21.19 4.82 16.69
N LEU A 358 20.53 4.13 15.76
CA LEU A 358 19.18 4.49 15.35
C LEU A 358 18.16 3.79 16.25
N GLN A 359 17.23 4.58 16.75
CA GLN A 359 16.15 4.18 17.64
C GLN A 359 14.80 4.42 16.97
N ILE A 360 13.77 3.76 17.49
CA ILE A 360 12.40 3.88 17.02
C ILE A 360 11.44 3.97 18.20
N ALA A 361 10.45 4.86 18.10
CA ALA A 361 9.36 4.99 19.07
C ALA A 361 8.04 5.32 18.37
N GLU A 362 6.92 5.10 19.05
CA GLU A 362 5.59 5.48 18.56
C GLU A 362 5.24 6.90 19.02
N LEU A 363 4.81 7.74 18.07
CA LEU A 363 4.23 9.05 18.34
C LEU A 363 2.71 8.89 18.49
N THR A 364 2.14 9.57 19.47
CA THR A 364 0.69 9.64 19.65
C THR A 364 0.26 11.09 19.84
N VAL A 365 -0.99 11.41 19.49
CA VAL A 365 -1.58 12.71 19.81
C VAL A 365 -2.49 12.54 21.01
N ARG A 366 -2.20 13.25 22.10
CA ARG A 366 -3.02 13.28 23.32
C ARG A 366 -3.41 14.71 23.61
N GLN A 367 -4.72 14.97 23.70
CA GLN A 367 -5.26 16.32 23.97
C GLN A 367 -4.66 17.38 23.02
N GLY A 368 -4.58 17.06 21.73
CA GLY A 368 -4.04 17.96 20.70
C GLY A 368 -2.51 18.15 20.71
N ARG A 369 -1.77 17.41 21.56
CA ARG A 369 -0.30 17.49 21.66
C ARG A 369 0.34 16.20 21.16
N LEU A 370 1.40 16.33 20.38
CA LEU A 370 2.25 15.20 19.99
C LEU A 370 3.10 14.77 21.18
N VAL A 371 3.01 13.50 21.55
CA VAL A 371 3.74 12.90 22.67
C VAL A 371 4.47 11.63 22.22
N CYS A 372 5.59 11.33 22.88
CA CYS A 372 6.39 10.14 22.59
C CYS A 372 6.81 9.46 23.90
N GLU A 373 6.32 8.24 24.13
CA GLU A 373 6.73 7.39 25.24
C GLU A 373 7.82 6.43 24.74
N ARG A 374 9.07 6.91 24.65
CA ARG A 374 10.17 6.16 24.01
C ARG A 374 10.45 4.77 24.59
N ASP A 375 10.25 4.60 25.90
CA ASP A 375 10.51 3.34 26.58
C ASP A 375 9.40 2.30 26.37
N ARG A 376 8.26 2.71 25.83
CA ARG A 376 7.20 1.78 25.47
C ARG A 376 7.67 0.88 24.32
N PRO A 377 7.52 -0.46 24.44
CA PRO A 377 7.74 -1.36 23.32
C PRO A 377 6.89 -0.96 22.12
N VAL A 378 7.51 -0.88 20.95
CA VAL A 378 6.78 -0.65 19.71
C VAL A 378 6.37 -2.01 19.18
N VAL A 379 5.08 -2.32 19.21
CA VAL A 379 4.54 -3.62 18.78
C VAL A 379 3.76 -3.44 17.47
N ARG A 380 4.04 -4.33 16.52
CA ARG A 380 3.48 -4.35 15.18
C ARG A 380 3.04 -5.77 14.81
N ASP A 381 1.83 -5.87 14.27
CA ASP A 381 1.41 -7.06 13.56
C ASP A 381 2.23 -7.21 12.27
N SER A 382 2.67 -8.43 11.97
CA SER A 382 3.59 -8.73 10.86
C SER A 382 2.98 -8.60 9.45
N GLY A 383 1.74 -8.11 9.33
CA GLY A 383 1.04 -7.89 8.06
C GLY A 383 1.35 -6.56 7.38
N ALA A 384 0.94 -6.40 6.11
CA ALA A 384 0.85 -5.10 5.44
C ALA A 384 0.11 -4.11 6.35
N ILE A 385 0.48 -2.83 6.33
CA ILE A 385 0.09 -1.94 7.43
C ILE A 385 -1.45 -1.85 7.57
N GLY A 386 -1.97 -2.19 8.75
CA GLY A 386 -3.42 -2.20 9.04
C GLY A 386 -4.15 -3.49 8.64
N ARG A 387 -3.52 -4.38 7.85
CA ARG A 387 -4.06 -5.69 7.47
C ARG A 387 -4.14 -6.62 8.66
N TRP A 388 -5.25 -7.32 8.78
CA TRP A 388 -5.46 -8.38 9.76
C TRP A 388 -4.39 -9.46 9.64
N SER A 389 -3.94 -9.94 10.78
CA SER A 389 -3.14 -11.16 10.85
C SER A 389 -3.91 -12.34 10.27
N LYS A 390 -3.20 -13.38 9.83
CA LYS A 390 -3.83 -14.60 9.32
C LYS A 390 -4.68 -15.24 10.41
N GLU A 391 -4.22 -15.20 11.66
CA GLU A 391 -4.91 -15.77 12.81
C GLU A 391 -6.22 -15.03 13.09
N ARG A 392 -6.23 -13.69 12.99
CA ARG A 392 -7.46 -12.90 13.12
C ARG A 392 -8.45 -13.23 12.01
N ALA A 393 -8.01 -13.24 10.75
CA ALA A 393 -8.85 -13.54 9.61
C ALA A 393 -9.45 -14.95 9.69
N ASN A 394 -8.64 -15.97 9.99
CA ASN A 394 -9.11 -17.35 10.12
C ASN A 394 -10.06 -17.52 11.32
N ARG A 395 -9.82 -16.83 12.44
CA ARG A 395 -10.74 -16.87 13.59
C ARG A 395 -12.09 -16.23 13.29
N TRP A 396 -12.08 -15.07 12.63
CA TRP A 396 -13.29 -14.41 12.16
C TRP A 396 -14.08 -15.33 11.23
N TYR A 397 -13.41 -15.92 10.23
CA TYR A 397 -14.08 -16.78 9.27
C TYR A 397 -14.63 -18.06 9.91
N ALA A 398 -13.88 -18.69 10.81
CA ALA A 398 -14.35 -19.85 11.56
C ALA A 398 -15.58 -19.56 12.44
N GLY A 399 -15.83 -18.29 12.77
CA GLY A 399 -16.99 -17.85 13.55
C GLY A 399 -18.24 -17.54 12.71
N ILE A 400 -18.20 -17.71 11.39
CA ILE A 400 -19.36 -17.54 10.52
C ILE A 400 -19.71 -18.84 9.79
N ASP A 401 -21.00 -19.01 9.54
CA ASP A 401 -21.54 -20.05 8.66
C ASP A 401 -20.95 -19.89 7.26
N TRP A 402 -20.92 -20.99 6.49
CA TRP A 402 -20.36 -20.96 5.14
C TRP A 402 -21.10 -19.91 4.28
N PRO A 403 -20.41 -18.87 3.78
CA PRO A 403 -21.07 -17.82 3.01
C PRO A 403 -21.48 -18.35 1.65
N VAL A 404 -22.77 -18.32 1.36
CA VAL A 404 -23.33 -18.68 0.05
C VAL A 404 -24.44 -17.71 -0.32
N GLY A 405 -24.35 -17.13 -1.52
CA GLY A 405 -25.38 -16.26 -2.06
C GLY A 405 -24.98 -15.58 -3.35
N ALA A 406 -25.36 -14.31 -3.53
CA ALA A 406 -25.29 -13.65 -4.83
C ALA A 406 -24.80 -12.19 -4.77
N ASN A 407 -24.35 -11.67 -5.92
CA ASN A 407 -24.22 -10.26 -6.19
C ASN A 407 -25.63 -9.71 -6.41
N PHE A 408 -26.05 -8.77 -5.56
CA PHE A 408 -27.44 -8.36 -5.47
C PHE A 408 -27.65 -6.91 -5.88
N VAL A 409 -28.57 -6.75 -6.82
CA VAL A 409 -29.29 -5.53 -7.18
C VAL A 409 -30.74 -5.99 -7.40
N PRO A 410 -31.77 -5.31 -6.85
CA PRO A 410 -33.15 -5.75 -7.00
C PRO A 410 -33.53 -5.77 -8.48
N SER A 411 -34.41 -6.68 -8.89
CA SER A 411 -34.80 -6.81 -10.31
C SER A 411 -35.37 -5.52 -10.93
N THR A 412 -35.83 -4.59 -10.09
CA THR A 412 -36.34 -3.27 -10.45
C THR A 412 -35.27 -2.21 -10.69
N ALA A 413 -34.00 -2.49 -10.44
CA ALA A 413 -32.86 -1.58 -10.67
C ALA A 413 -31.92 -2.11 -11.77
N VAL A 414 -31.51 -1.24 -12.70
CA VAL A 414 -30.63 -1.56 -13.82
C VAL A 414 -29.15 -1.59 -13.41
N ASN A 415 -28.82 -0.88 -12.34
CA ASN A 415 -27.47 -0.72 -11.81
C ASN A 415 -27.52 -0.30 -10.33
N GLN A 416 -26.36 -0.23 -9.70
CA GLN A 416 -26.17 0.16 -8.31
C GLN A 416 -26.58 1.62 -8.04
N LEU A 417 -26.48 2.52 -9.04
CA LEU A 417 -26.94 3.91 -8.90
C LEU A 417 -28.48 3.99 -8.80
N GLU A 418 -29.21 3.24 -9.62
CA GLU A 418 -30.69 3.18 -9.56
C GLU A 418 -31.15 2.60 -8.23
N MET A 419 -30.46 1.57 -7.72
CA MET A 419 -30.80 0.95 -6.44
C MET A 419 -30.76 1.96 -5.28
N TRP A 420 -29.72 2.79 -5.19
CA TRP A 420 -29.47 3.59 -3.97
C TRP A 420 -30.01 5.02 -3.99
N GLN A 421 -30.61 5.48 -5.07
CA GLN A 421 -31.21 6.82 -5.13
C GLN A 421 -32.60 6.84 -4.49
N ALA A 422 -32.91 7.93 -3.78
CA ALA A 422 -34.17 8.09 -3.07
C ALA A 422 -35.40 7.89 -3.98
N GLU A 423 -35.35 8.36 -5.23
CA GLU A 423 -36.49 8.31 -6.15
C GLU A 423 -36.79 6.91 -6.71
N SER A 424 -35.85 5.97 -6.59
CA SER A 424 -35.94 4.62 -7.15
C SER A 424 -35.65 3.50 -6.15
N TYR A 425 -35.33 3.85 -4.90
CA TYR A 425 -35.14 2.87 -3.82
C TYR A 425 -36.45 2.12 -3.55
N ASP A 426 -36.39 0.78 -3.66
CA ASP A 426 -37.56 -0.11 -3.64
C ASP A 426 -37.39 -1.17 -2.54
N PRO A 427 -37.67 -0.83 -1.27
CA PRO A 427 -37.48 -1.74 -0.14
C PRO A 427 -38.43 -2.94 -0.20
N GLU A 428 -39.59 -2.82 -0.84
CA GLU A 428 -40.55 -3.93 -0.98
C GLU A 428 -40.02 -5.03 -1.90
N THR A 429 -39.42 -4.67 -3.03
CA THR A 429 -38.74 -5.63 -3.91
C THR A 429 -37.49 -6.20 -3.27
N ILE A 430 -36.70 -5.37 -2.57
CA ILE A 430 -35.54 -5.84 -1.80
C ILE A 430 -35.96 -6.91 -0.79
N ASP A 431 -36.98 -6.65 0.03
CA ASP A 431 -37.50 -7.60 1.03
C ASP A 431 -37.96 -8.91 0.37
N ARG A 432 -38.75 -8.82 -0.69
CA ARG A 432 -39.25 -9.98 -1.43
C ARG A 432 -38.13 -10.85 -1.99
N GLU A 433 -37.15 -10.24 -2.66
CA GLU A 433 -36.09 -10.99 -3.34
C GLU A 433 -35.04 -11.55 -2.38
N LEU A 434 -34.73 -10.83 -1.30
CA LEU A 434 -33.91 -11.37 -0.21
C LEU A 434 -34.61 -12.52 0.51
N GLY A 435 -35.95 -12.46 0.67
CA GLY A 435 -36.74 -13.59 1.17
C GLY A 435 -36.69 -14.81 0.24
N TRP A 436 -36.73 -14.61 -1.08
CA TRP A 436 -36.54 -15.70 -2.03
C TRP A 436 -35.14 -16.31 -1.95
N ALA A 437 -34.10 -15.49 -1.86
CA ALA A 437 -32.73 -15.96 -1.68
C ALA A 437 -32.56 -16.79 -0.39
N ALA A 438 -33.09 -16.31 0.73
CA ALA A 438 -33.08 -17.05 1.98
C ALA A 438 -33.85 -18.38 1.88
N SER A 439 -34.98 -18.42 1.16
CA SER A 439 -35.79 -19.63 0.99
C SER A 439 -35.06 -20.78 0.26
N ILE A 440 -34.06 -20.43 -0.55
CA ILE A 440 -33.18 -21.37 -1.26
C ILE A 440 -31.86 -21.63 -0.53
N GLY A 441 -31.67 -21.06 0.66
CA GLY A 441 -30.52 -21.31 1.54
C GLY A 441 -29.38 -20.29 1.44
N MET A 442 -29.54 -19.19 0.70
CA MET A 442 -28.53 -18.14 0.65
C MET A 442 -28.53 -17.31 1.95
N ASN A 443 -27.35 -16.98 2.45
CA ASN A 443 -27.13 -16.24 3.70
C ASN A 443 -26.22 -15.02 3.53
N THR A 444 -25.76 -14.74 2.31
CA THR A 444 -24.78 -13.69 2.02
C THR A 444 -25.14 -12.94 0.75
N MET A 445 -25.05 -11.61 0.74
CA MET A 445 -25.17 -10.81 -0.48
C MET A 445 -23.96 -9.89 -0.67
N ARG A 446 -23.43 -9.84 -1.89
CA ARG A 446 -22.44 -8.83 -2.31
C ARG A 446 -23.16 -7.68 -2.99
N VAL A 447 -23.15 -6.49 -2.40
CA VAL A 447 -23.99 -5.36 -2.81
C VAL A 447 -23.13 -4.15 -3.17
N PHE A 448 -23.33 -3.64 -4.38
CA PHE A 448 -22.58 -2.53 -4.91
C PHE A 448 -23.15 -1.20 -4.44
N LEU A 449 -22.27 -0.32 -3.97
CA LEU A 449 -22.57 1.06 -3.61
C LEU A 449 -22.16 2.00 -4.76
N HIS A 450 -22.54 3.28 -4.68
CA HIS A 450 -22.15 4.26 -5.70
C HIS A 450 -21.91 5.65 -5.09
N ASP A 451 -20.75 6.23 -5.42
CA ASP A 451 -20.34 7.56 -4.97
C ASP A 451 -21.34 8.68 -5.33
N LEU A 452 -21.95 8.63 -6.52
CA LEU A 452 -22.93 9.64 -6.95
C LEU A 452 -24.24 9.61 -6.16
N ALA A 453 -24.69 8.43 -5.70
CA ALA A 453 -25.86 8.32 -4.84
C ALA A 453 -25.60 8.98 -3.48
N TRP A 454 -24.41 8.72 -2.92
CA TRP A 454 -23.94 9.37 -1.68
C TRP A 454 -23.77 10.88 -1.86
N ASN A 455 -23.08 11.33 -2.92
CA ASN A 455 -22.82 12.76 -3.18
C ASN A 455 -24.09 13.61 -3.23
N ARG A 456 -25.20 13.03 -3.71
CA ARG A 456 -26.47 13.74 -3.86
C ARG A 456 -27.27 13.84 -2.55
N ASP A 457 -27.19 12.80 -1.73
CA ASP A 457 -27.99 12.66 -0.50
C ASP A 457 -27.24 11.79 0.52
N PRO A 458 -26.19 12.31 1.19
CA PRO A 458 -25.34 11.50 2.07
C PRO A 458 -26.13 10.86 3.22
N ASP A 459 -26.97 11.63 3.92
CA ASP A 459 -27.74 11.15 5.06
C ASP A 459 -28.80 10.14 4.63
N GLY A 460 -29.56 10.44 3.57
CA GLY A 460 -30.55 9.50 3.06
C GLY A 460 -29.93 8.24 2.48
N PHE A 461 -28.74 8.32 1.87
CA PHE A 461 -27.99 7.16 1.40
C PHE A 461 -27.63 6.22 2.56
N LEU A 462 -27.07 6.77 3.65
CA LEU A 462 -26.76 5.99 4.85
C LEU A 462 -28.03 5.40 5.49
N ASN A 463 -29.13 6.14 5.53
CA ASN A 463 -30.41 5.63 6.04
C ASN A 463 -30.97 4.47 5.19
N ARG A 464 -30.85 4.55 3.86
CA ARG A 464 -31.24 3.45 2.96
C ARG A 464 -30.35 2.22 3.13
N MET A 465 -29.06 2.41 3.39
CA MET A 465 -28.16 1.30 3.74
C MET A 465 -28.59 0.63 5.05
N ASP A 466 -28.94 1.41 6.07
CA ASP A 466 -29.48 0.90 7.34
C ASP A 466 -30.77 0.10 7.15
N GLU A 467 -31.70 0.61 6.34
CA GLU A 467 -32.96 -0.04 6.01
C GLU A 467 -32.71 -1.35 5.24
N TYR A 468 -31.84 -1.33 4.23
CA TYR A 468 -31.43 -2.52 3.49
C TYR A 468 -30.83 -3.57 4.44
N LEU A 469 -29.90 -3.18 5.32
CA LEU A 469 -29.29 -4.09 6.29
C LEU A 469 -30.34 -4.66 7.26
N ALA A 470 -31.34 -3.87 7.67
CA ALA A 470 -32.43 -4.33 8.51
C ALA A 470 -33.36 -5.31 7.78
N ILE A 471 -33.57 -5.14 6.47
CA ILE A 471 -34.30 -6.10 5.64
C ILE A 471 -33.49 -7.39 5.50
N ALA A 472 -32.20 -7.31 5.15
CA ALA A 472 -31.33 -8.47 4.99
C ALA A 472 -31.22 -9.29 6.29
N ASP A 473 -31.07 -8.63 7.43
CA ASP A 473 -30.97 -9.28 8.75
C ASP A 473 -32.24 -10.08 9.11
N ARG A 474 -33.44 -9.56 8.76
CA ARG A 474 -34.71 -10.32 8.95
C ARG A 474 -34.73 -11.65 8.20
N HIS A 475 -33.99 -11.74 7.10
CA HIS A 475 -33.84 -12.95 6.28
C HIS A 475 -32.59 -13.76 6.64
N GLY A 476 -31.84 -13.37 7.68
CA GLY A 476 -30.60 -14.05 8.08
C GLY A 476 -29.44 -13.83 7.09
N ILE A 477 -29.47 -12.74 6.32
CA ILE A 477 -28.49 -12.43 5.29
C ILE A 477 -27.50 -11.38 5.80
N ARG A 478 -26.20 -11.68 5.71
CA ARG A 478 -25.13 -10.70 5.92
C ARG A 478 -24.65 -10.11 4.59
N THR A 479 -24.13 -8.88 4.63
CA THR A 479 -23.80 -8.15 3.39
C THR A 479 -22.32 -7.82 3.27
N MET A 480 -21.72 -8.15 2.12
CA MET A 480 -20.45 -7.60 1.67
C MET A 480 -20.73 -6.37 0.81
N PHE A 481 -20.31 -5.17 1.23
CA PHE A 481 -20.50 -3.96 0.42
C PHE A 481 -19.31 -3.70 -0.50
N VAL A 482 -19.59 -3.28 -1.74
CA VAL A 482 -18.59 -2.93 -2.75
C VAL A 482 -18.57 -1.42 -2.96
N PHE A 483 -17.43 -0.75 -2.72
CA PHE A 483 -17.34 0.72 -2.83
C PHE A 483 -17.19 1.23 -4.26
N PHE A 484 -16.23 0.66 -4.97
CA PHE A 484 -15.83 1.07 -6.31
C PHE A 484 -15.94 -0.07 -7.30
N ASP A 485 -16.11 0.27 -8.57
CA ASP A 485 -16.39 -0.65 -9.66
C ASP A 485 -15.82 -0.16 -10.99
N GLY A 486 -14.97 -0.98 -11.60
CA GLY A 486 -14.22 -0.66 -12.81
C GLY A 486 -14.89 -1.10 -14.12
N VAL A 487 -16.07 -1.71 -14.09
CA VAL A 487 -16.69 -2.35 -15.28
C VAL A 487 -17.86 -1.60 -15.92
N TRP A 488 -18.13 -1.94 -17.19
CA TRP A 488 -19.25 -1.45 -18.02
C TRP A 488 -19.15 0.04 -18.36
N ASP A 489 -20.24 0.81 -18.25
CA ASP A 489 -20.30 2.20 -18.75
C ASP A 489 -19.50 3.18 -17.86
N PRO A 490 -18.44 3.82 -18.39
CA PRO A 490 -17.59 4.74 -17.64
C PRO A 490 -18.21 6.12 -17.37
N TYR A 491 -19.44 6.38 -17.82
CA TYR A 491 -20.09 7.70 -17.78
C TYR A 491 -21.35 7.72 -16.88
N PRO A 492 -21.24 7.42 -15.57
CA PRO A 492 -22.38 7.44 -14.66
C PRO A 492 -22.99 8.85 -14.55
N GLN A 493 -24.31 8.92 -14.42
CA GLN A 493 -25.05 10.16 -14.20
C GLN A 493 -26.13 9.95 -13.14
N ALA A 494 -26.17 10.83 -12.14
CA ALA A 494 -27.22 10.82 -11.13
C ALA A 494 -28.59 11.19 -11.75
N GLY A 495 -29.67 10.78 -11.08
CA GLY A 495 -31.04 10.94 -11.52
C GLY A 495 -31.60 9.66 -12.14
N ARG A 496 -32.67 9.80 -12.93
CA ARG A 496 -33.33 8.66 -13.58
C ARG A 496 -32.36 7.94 -14.51
N GLN A 497 -32.16 6.64 -14.28
CA GLN A 497 -31.27 5.81 -15.09
C GLN A 497 -31.93 5.42 -16.42
N THR A 498 -31.09 5.18 -17.43
CA THR A 498 -31.54 4.71 -18.76
C THR A 498 -32.05 3.28 -18.65
N ALA A 499 -33.14 2.98 -19.37
CA ALA A 499 -33.62 1.60 -19.46
C ALA A 499 -32.54 0.71 -20.12
N PRO A 500 -32.38 -0.55 -19.67
CA PRO A 500 -31.39 -1.45 -20.25
C PRO A 500 -31.66 -1.65 -21.74
N ALA A 501 -30.59 -1.77 -22.53
CA ALA A 501 -30.73 -2.17 -23.92
C ALA A 501 -31.33 -3.59 -23.96
N PRO A 502 -32.40 -3.83 -24.73
CA PRO A 502 -33.08 -5.10 -24.73
C PRO A 502 -32.11 -6.24 -25.04
N ARG A 503 -32.07 -7.25 -24.15
CA ARG A 503 -31.35 -8.51 -24.37
C ARG A 503 -29.83 -8.38 -24.47
N ILE A 504 -29.28 -7.28 -23.94
CA ILE A 504 -27.84 -7.07 -23.84
C ILE A 504 -27.45 -7.09 -22.37
N HIS A 505 -26.53 -8.00 -22.06
CA HIS A 505 -25.99 -8.24 -20.74
C HIS A 505 -25.41 -6.97 -20.09
N ASN A 506 -25.86 -6.62 -18.88
CA ASN A 506 -25.41 -5.46 -18.08
C ASN A 506 -25.40 -4.12 -18.85
N SER A 507 -26.27 -3.96 -19.84
CA SER A 507 -26.25 -2.81 -20.76
C SER A 507 -26.55 -1.44 -20.13
N GLY A 508 -27.08 -1.41 -18.90
CA GLY A 508 -27.25 -0.17 -18.14
C GLY A 508 -26.36 -0.07 -16.90
N TRP A 509 -25.41 -0.99 -16.71
CA TRP A 509 -24.48 -0.95 -15.58
C TRP A 509 -23.41 0.13 -15.78
N VAL A 510 -23.05 0.82 -14.70
CA VAL A 510 -22.14 1.99 -14.73
C VAL A 510 -21.00 1.83 -13.72
N GLN A 511 -19.88 2.52 -13.95
CA GLN A 511 -18.71 2.53 -13.07
C GLN A 511 -18.89 3.44 -11.85
N SER A 512 -18.16 3.13 -10.76
CA SER A 512 -18.05 3.95 -9.56
C SER A 512 -16.59 3.99 -9.10
N PRO A 513 -15.88 5.13 -9.11
CA PRO A 513 -16.31 6.38 -9.72
C PRO A 513 -16.29 6.27 -11.26
N GLY A 514 -16.95 7.21 -11.93
CA GLY A 514 -16.85 7.33 -13.38
C GLY A 514 -15.44 7.74 -13.85
N ARG A 515 -15.18 7.56 -15.16
CA ARG A 515 -13.89 7.86 -15.81
C ARG A 515 -13.31 9.23 -15.47
N LYS A 516 -14.16 10.26 -15.37
CA LYS A 516 -13.72 11.65 -15.07
C LYS A 516 -12.91 11.74 -13.79
N ILE A 517 -13.34 11.03 -12.74
CA ILE A 517 -12.67 11.00 -11.45
C ILE A 517 -11.53 9.99 -11.51
N LEU A 518 -11.76 8.78 -12.06
CA LEU A 518 -10.74 7.74 -12.10
C LEU A 518 -9.46 8.21 -12.82
N GLU A 519 -9.55 8.85 -14.00
CA GLU A 519 -8.38 9.35 -14.75
C GLU A 519 -7.62 10.48 -14.03
N SER A 520 -8.23 11.12 -13.02
CA SER A 520 -7.73 12.34 -12.38
C SER A 520 -7.32 12.10 -10.92
N PRO A 521 -6.02 11.88 -10.61
CA PRO A 521 -5.56 11.61 -9.24
C PRO A 521 -5.97 12.69 -8.23
N ASP A 522 -5.93 13.96 -8.64
CA ASP A 522 -6.33 15.10 -7.80
C ASP A 522 -7.82 15.05 -7.39
N GLN A 523 -8.65 14.33 -8.15
CA GLN A 523 -10.07 14.15 -7.82
C GLN A 523 -10.31 12.91 -6.95
N HIS A 524 -9.36 11.99 -6.79
CA HIS A 524 -9.54 10.80 -5.95
C HIS A 524 -9.84 11.18 -4.50
N ALA A 525 -9.17 12.21 -3.97
CA ALA A 525 -9.38 12.71 -2.61
C ALA A 525 -10.84 13.12 -2.33
N SER A 526 -11.63 13.46 -3.35
CA SER A 526 -13.06 13.75 -3.18
C SER A 526 -13.88 12.54 -2.69
N LEU A 527 -13.37 11.32 -2.88
CA LEU A 527 -14.02 10.07 -2.48
C LEU A 527 -13.70 9.66 -1.02
N GLU A 528 -12.74 10.33 -0.36
CA GLU A 528 -12.35 10.01 1.03
C GLU A 528 -13.54 10.16 1.99
N ALA A 529 -14.32 11.22 1.85
CA ALA A 529 -15.47 11.48 2.70
C ALA A 529 -16.56 10.41 2.53
N TYR A 530 -16.78 9.93 1.31
CA TYR A 530 -17.71 8.84 1.01
C TYR A 530 -17.30 7.53 1.69
N VAL A 531 -16.07 7.08 1.46
CA VAL A 531 -15.56 5.83 2.05
C VAL A 531 -15.53 5.92 3.57
N THR A 532 -15.00 7.01 4.10
CA THR A 532 -14.87 7.20 5.55
C THR A 532 -16.25 7.25 6.23
N ALA A 533 -17.20 8.02 5.71
CA ALA A 533 -18.51 8.16 6.33
C ALA A 533 -19.29 6.84 6.35
N VAL A 534 -19.27 6.08 5.25
CA VAL A 534 -19.92 4.76 5.18
C VAL A 534 -19.26 3.79 6.16
N VAL A 535 -17.92 3.65 6.12
CA VAL A 535 -17.23 2.71 7.02
C VAL A 535 -17.43 3.13 8.47
N GLU A 536 -17.31 4.40 8.83
CA GLU A 536 -17.51 4.88 10.21
C GLU A 536 -18.94 4.63 10.72
N ARG A 537 -19.95 4.81 9.87
CA ARG A 537 -21.36 4.57 10.23
C ARG A 537 -21.64 3.12 10.63
N PHE A 538 -20.97 2.17 9.96
CA PHE A 538 -21.23 0.72 10.05
C PHE A 538 -20.04 -0.09 10.61
N ARG A 539 -18.99 0.57 11.13
CA ARG A 539 -17.72 -0.08 11.50
C ARG A 539 -17.85 -1.20 12.54
N ASP A 540 -18.90 -1.16 13.36
CA ASP A 540 -19.17 -2.11 14.44
C ASP A 540 -20.48 -2.90 14.19
N ASP A 541 -21.05 -2.80 12.98
CA ASP A 541 -22.32 -3.46 12.62
C ASP A 541 -22.08 -4.89 12.10
N ASP A 542 -22.51 -5.89 12.88
CA ASP A 542 -22.32 -7.30 12.56
C ASP A 542 -23.16 -7.79 11.36
N ARG A 543 -24.12 -6.99 10.88
CA ARG A 543 -24.88 -7.26 9.64
C ARG A 543 -24.00 -7.10 8.40
N VAL A 544 -22.93 -6.30 8.50
CA VAL A 544 -21.89 -6.19 7.47
C VAL A 544 -20.92 -7.36 7.61
N LEU A 545 -20.79 -8.16 6.56
CA LEU A 545 -19.86 -9.28 6.48
C LEU A 545 -18.44 -8.80 6.22
N ALA A 546 -18.25 -7.96 5.21
CA ALA A 546 -16.94 -7.52 4.72
C ALA A 546 -17.07 -6.25 3.86
N TRP A 547 -15.95 -5.56 3.66
CA TRP A 547 -15.84 -4.41 2.78
C TRP A 547 -14.97 -4.76 1.57
N ASP A 548 -15.58 -4.81 0.38
CA ASP A 548 -14.90 -4.96 -0.89
C ASP A 548 -14.64 -3.56 -1.48
N LEU A 549 -13.37 -3.20 -1.61
CA LEU A 549 -13.01 -1.82 -1.85
C LEU A 549 -13.02 -1.45 -3.33
N PHE A 550 -12.82 -2.42 -4.24
CA PHE A 550 -12.81 -2.13 -5.66
C PHE A 550 -13.01 -3.40 -6.49
N ASN A 551 -14.13 -3.45 -7.23
CA ASN A 551 -14.44 -4.48 -8.20
C ASN A 551 -13.72 -4.25 -9.53
N GLU A 552 -13.05 -5.30 -10.02
CA GLU A 552 -12.34 -5.36 -11.32
C GLU A 552 -11.69 -4.02 -11.76
N PRO A 553 -10.73 -3.49 -10.97
CA PRO A 553 -10.38 -2.07 -11.00
C PRO A 553 -9.84 -1.57 -12.34
N ASP A 554 -9.15 -2.45 -13.06
CA ASP A 554 -8.42 -2.16 -14.29
C ASP A 554 -9.05 -2.78 -15.54
N ASN A 555 -10.31 -3.21 -15.48
CA ASN A 555 -11.01 -3.81 -16.62
C ASN A 555 -11.09 -2.84 -17.82
N SER A 556 -10.61 -3.24 -19.00
CA SER A 556 -10.57 -2.36 -20.18
C SER A 556 -11.94 -1.95 -20.74
N ASN A 557 -13.00 -2.71 -20.40
CA ASN A 557 -14.37 -2.55 -20.92
C ASN A 557 -14.50 -2.56 -22.46
N GLN A 558 -13.46 -2.97 -23.18
CA GLN A 558 -13.45 -2.88 -24.63
C GLN A 558 -14.54 -3.76 -25.26
N GLY A 559 -15.50 -3.11 -25.90
CA GLY A 559 -16.61 -3.70 -26.65
C GLY A 559 -17.89 -3.90 -25.84
N ASN A 560 -17.93 -3.45 -24.59
CA ASN A 560 -18.93 -3.87 -23.61
C ASN A 560 -19.68 -2.71 -22.93
N TYR A 561 -19.80 -1.52 -23.55
CA TYR A 561 -20.58 -0.40 -22.99
C TYR A 561 -21.28 0.49 -24.02
N GLY A 562 -21.45 -0.01 -25.26
CA GLY A 562 -22.14 0.71 -26.33
C GLY A 562 -21.29 1.83 -26.96
N GLY A 563 -21.88 2.69 -27.79
CA GLY A 563 -21.19 3.85 -28.38
C GLY A 563 -19.87 3.53 -29.11
N ASP A 564 -18.78 4.22 -28.74
CA ASP A 564 -17.41 4.00 -29.28
C ASP A 564 -16.58 2.98 -28.46
N SER A 565 -17.23 2.05 -27.75
CA SER A 565 -16.57 0.99 -26.97
C SER A 565 -15.66 0.05 -27.77
N ARG A 566 -15.51 0.24 -29.08
CA ARG A 566 -14.46 -0.42 -29.88
C ARG A 566 -13.05 -0.18 -29.33
N LYS A 567 -12.85 0.89 -28.56
CA LYS A 567 -11.61 1.17 -27.82
C LYS A 567 -11.82 0.98 -26.32
N PRO A 568 -10.75 0.68 -25.56
CA PRO A 568 -10.80 0.74 -24.10
C PRO A 568 -11.36 2.08 -23.62
N ASP A 569 -12.10 2.06 -22.53
CA ASP A 569 -12.61 3.28 -21.89
C ASP A 569 -11.46 4.22 -21.48
N ILE A 570 -10.40 3.67 -20.89
CA ILE A 570 -9.13 4.31 -20.55
C ILE A 570 -8.02 3.42 -21.11
N SER A 571 -6.87 3.97 -21.51
CA SER A 571 -5.76 3.11 -21.96
C SER A 571 -5.36 2.15 -20.84
N PRO A 572 -5.12 0.84 -21.11
CA PRO A 572 -4.97 -0.16 -20.04
C PRO A 572 -3.89 0.19 -19.00
N GLY A 573 -2.73 0.67 -19.45
CA GLY A 573 -1.65 1.08 -18.55
C GLY A 573 -2.01 2.28 -17.66
N LEU A 574 -2.77 3.25 -18.19
CA LEU A 574 -3.25 4.37 -17.39
C LEU A 574 -4.37 3.94 -16.43
N LYS A 575 -5.27 3.06 -16.88
CA LYS A 575 -6.36 2.55 -16.03
C LYS A 575 -5.82 1.78 -14.84
N SER A 576 -4.89 0.85 -15.07
CA SER A 576 -4.22 0.09 -14.01
C SER A 576 -3.51 1.01 -13.02
N GLN A 577 -2.75 2.01 -13.49
CA GLN A 577 -2.10 2.99 -12.62
C GLN A 577 -3.10 3.75 -11.75
N ARG A 578 -4.15 4.31 -12.36
CA ARG A 578 -5.14 5.15 -11.67
C ARG A 578 -6.00 4.35 -10.71
N ALA A 579 -6.37 3.14 -11.10
CA ALA A 579 -7.09 2.21 -10.24
C ALA A 579 -6.25 1.80 -9.03
N LEU A 580 -4.94 1.57 -9.19
CA LEU A 580 -4.05 1.26 -8.08
C LEU A 580 -3.91 2.43 -7.11
N GLU A 581 -3.76 3.65 -7.62
CA GLU A 581 -3.71 4.88 -6.82
C GLU A 581 -4.99 5.02 -5.97
N LEU A 582 -6.17 4.90 -6.60
CA LEU A 582 -7.44 4.98 -5.89
C LEU A 582 -7.65 3.82 -4.92
N MET A 583 -7.33 2.58 -5.31
CA MET A 583 -7.44 1.40 -4.45
C MET A 583 -6.54 1.53 -3.22
N SER A 584 -5.32 2.05 -3.37
CA SER A 584 -4.41 2.29 -2.25
C SER A 584 -4.99 3.29 -1.25
N GLU A 585 -5.56 4.40 -1.74
CA GLU A 585 -6.25 5.37 -0.88
C GLU A 585 -7.52 4.78 -0.23
N ALA A 586 -8.32 4.00 -0.96
CA ALA A 586 -9.51 3.32 -0.42
C ALA A 586 -9.17 2.42 0.76
N PHE A 587 -8.11 1.60 0.64
CA PHE A 587 -7.61 0.79 1.75
C PHE A 587 -7.15 1.66 2.91
N ARG A 588 -6.46 2.78 2.65
CA ARG A 588 -6.03 3.70 3.71
C ARG A 588 -7.24 4.28 4.46
N TRP A 589 -8.20 4.88 3.75
CA TRP A 589 -9.41 5.47 4.33
C TRP A 589 -10.20 4.48 5.15
N ALA A 590 -10.47 3.30 4.60
CA ALA A 590 -11.21 2.25 5.29
C ALA A 590 -10.46 1.75 6.54
N ARG A 591 -9.13 1.64 6.50
CA ARG A 591 -8.32 1.26 7.68
C ARG A 591 -8.33 2.33 8.76
N ASP A 592 -8.24 3.61 8.38
CA ASP A 592 -8.27 4.73 9.31
C ASP A 592 -9.62 4.82 10.05
N ALA A 593 -10.72 4.43 9.39
CA ALA A 593 -12.06 4.29 9.99
C ALA A 593 -12.19 3.08 10.97
N ARG A 594 -11.23 2.14 10.95
CA ARG A 594 -11.10 0.99 11.87
C ARG A 594 -12.34 0.08 11.98
N PRO A 595 -12.82 -0.52 10.88
CA PRO A 595 -13.90 -1.50 10.91
C PRO A 595 -13.53 -2.77 11.66
N SER A 596 -14.55 -3.37 12.29
CA SER A 596 -14.51 -4.68 12.93
C SER A 596 -14.53 -5.82 11.89
N GLN A 597 -15.00 -5.53 10.66
CA GLN A 597 -15.09 -6.44 9.51
C GLN A 597 -13.83 -6.41 8.62
N PRO A 598 -13.54 -7.49 7.86
CA PRO A 598 -12.37 -7.54 6.99
C PRO A 598 -12.53 -6.65 5.74
N LEU A 599 -11.40 -6.13 5.26
CA LEU A 599 -11.30 -5.44 3.97
C LEU A 599 -10.77 -6.40 2.89
N THR A 600 -11.22 -6.23 1.65
CA THR A 600 -10.76 -7.02 0.50
C THR A 600 -10.82 -6.22 -0.81
N ALA A 601 -10.09 -6.68 -1.81
CA ALA A 601 -10.27 -6.34 -3.21
C ALA A 601 -9.93 -7.60 -4.03
N GLY A 602 -10.81 -7.95 -4.96
CA GLY A 602 -10.74 -9.21 -5.68
C GLY A 602 -9.61 -9.25 -6.71
N VAL A 603 -8.93 -10.41 -6.82
CA VAL A 603 -8.20 -10.76 -8.04
C VAL A 603 -9.16 -11.33 -9.06
N TRP A 604 -9.05 -10.89 -10.31
CA TRP A 604 -10.05 -11.14 -11.34
C TRP A 604 -9.37 -11.51 -12.66
N GLY A 605 -10.16 -11.79 -13.70
CA GLY A 605 -9.64 -12.14 -15.02
C GLY A 605 -8.96 -13.51 -15.07
N LYS A 606 -7.97 -13.65 -15.97
CA LYS A 606 -7.24 -14.92 -16.14
C LYS A 606 -6.27 -15.11 -14.98
N PRO A 607 -6.15 -16.32 -14.41
CA PRO A 607 -5.32 -16.59 -13.23
C PRO A 607 -3.80 -16.60 -13.49
N ASP A 608 -3.33 -15.89 -14.51
CA ASP A 608 -1.89 -15.72 -14.82
C ASP A 608 -1.16 -15.06 -13.62
N TRP A 609 -1.91 -14.30 -12.82
CA TRP A 609 -1.50 -13.64 -11.58
C TRP A 609 -1.11 -14.56 -10.42
N LEU A 610 -1.37 -15.86 -10.54
CA LEU A 610 -0.79 -16.84 -9.62
C LEU A 610 0.72 -17.03 -9.86
N THR A 611 1.18 -16.78 -11.09
CA THR A 611 2.57 -16.98 -11.50
C THR A 611 3.32 -15.68 -11.74
N ASP A 612 2.64 -14.67 -12.28
CA ASP A 612 3.22 -13.38 -12.64
C ASP A 612 2.20 -12.26 -12.38
N PRO A 613 1.90 -11.95 -11.10
CA PRO A 613 0.92 -10.92 -10.77
C PRO A 613 1.40 -9.54 -11.18
N ASP A 614 0.49 -8.77 -11.75
CA ASP A 614 0.68 -7.35 -11.98
C ASP A 614 0.57 -6.54 -10.67
N LEU A 615 0.60 -5.21 -10.77
CA LEU A 615 0.55 -4.34 -9.61
C LEU A 615 -0.80 -4.35 -8.88
N ILE A 616 -1.92 -4.44 -9.60
CA ILE A 616 -3.26 -4.49 -9.00
C ILE A 616 -3.42 -5.82 -8.26
N GLU A 617 -3.07 -6.92 -8.90
CA GLU A 617 -3.21 -8.26 -8.35
C GLU A 617 -2.29 -8.46 -7.13
N THR A 618 -1.04 -8.00 -7.26
CA THR A 618 -0.09 -7.97 -6.14
C THR A 618 -0.65 -7.17 -4.97
N PHE A 619 -1.20 -5.99 -5.23
CA PHE A 619 -1.77 -5.15 -4.19
C PHE A 619 -2.98 -5.82 -3.51
N SER A 620 -3.93 -6.34 -4.30
CA SER A 620 -5.11 -7.06 -3.82
C SER A 620 -4.73 -8.22 -2.89
N LEU A 621 -3.77 -9.06 -3.30
CA LEU A 621 -3.30 -10.21 -2.51
C LEU A 621 -2.55 -9.79 -1.24
N LEU A 622 -1.83 -8.66 -1.27
CA LEU A 622 -1.02 -8.19 -0.16
C LEU A 622 -1.76 -7.33 0.86
N HIS A 623 -2.86 -6.68 0.49
CA HIS A 623 -3.59 -5.76 1.36
C HIS A 623 -4.93 -6.29 1.89
N SER A 624 -5.54 -7.28 1.23
CA SER A 624 -6.83 -7.86 1.64
C SER A 624 -6.73 -8.74 2.89
N ASP A 625 -7.58 -8.52 3.89
CA ASP A 625 -7.65 -9.36 5.11
C ASP A 625 -8.03 -10.80 4.80
N VAL A 626 -8.99 -10.93 3.89
CA VAL A 626 -9.49 -12.18 3.31
C VAL A 626 -9.29 -12.12 1.80
N ILE A 627 -8.96 -13.24 1.18
CA ILE A 627 -8.72 -13.28 -0.25
C ILE A 627 -10.06 -13.43 -0.96
N THR A 628 -10.34 -12.53 -1.90
CA THR A 628 -11.47 -12.64 -2.81
C THR A 628 -10.99 -12.82 -4.23
N PHE A 629 -11.77 -13.55 -5.03
CA PHE A 629 -11.42 -13.80 -6.43
C PHE A 629 -12.66 -14.06 -7.29
N HIS A 630 -12.53 -13.85 -8.59
CA HIS A 630 -13.55 -14.18 -9.58
C HIS A 630 -13.16 -15.46 -10.33
N THR A 631 -14.13 -16.32 -10.65
CA THR A 631 -13.91 -17.40 -11.63
C THR A 631 -15.18 -17.68 -12.43
N TYR A 632 -15.00 -17.67 -13.74
CA TYR A 632 -16.03 -18.06 -14.70
C TYR A 632 -15.63 -19.35 -15.44
N ASP A 633 -14.57 -20.01 -14.98
CA ASP A 633 -14.02 -21.23 -15.56
C ASP A 633 -14.66 -22.51 -14.99
N GLY A 634 -14.48 -23.62 -15.72
CA GLY A 634 -14.94 -24.94 -15.29
C GLY A 634 -14.24 -25.47 -14.02
N PRO A 635 -14.71 -26.63 -13.51
CA PRO A 635 -14.31 -27.17 -12.20
C PRO A 635 -12.82 -27.53 -12.07
N LEU A 636 -12.16 -27.92 -13.18
CA LEU A 636 -10.74 -28.27 -13.15
C LEU A 636 -9.86 -27.06 -12.83
N ALA A 637 -10.02 -25.98 -13.61
CA ALA A 637 -9.29 -24.72 -13.41
C ALA A 637 -9.64 -24.09 -12.05
N THR A 638 -10.92 -24.08 -11.68
CA THR A 638 -11.37 -23.56 -10.39
C THR A 638 -10.74 -24.30 -9.20
N ARG A 639 -10.59 -25.64 -9.28
CA ARG A 639 -9.93 -26.42 -8.23
C ARG A 639 -8.44 -26.09 -8.09
N GLU A 640 -7.74 -25.88 -9.21
CA GLU A 640 -6.32 -25.49 -9.21
C GLU A 640 -6.16 -24.11 -8.57
N LEU A 641 -7.01 -23.16 -8.97
CA LEU A 641 -7.08 -21.81 -8.41
C LEU A 641 -7.26 -21.81 -6.89
N ILE A 642 -8.20 -22.62 -6.37
CA ILE A 642 -8.41 -22.76 -4.91
C ILE A 642 -7.13 -23.27 -4.24
N GLY A 643 -6.49 -24.30 -4.78
CA GLY A 643 -5.28 -24.89 -4.22
C GLY A 643 -4.13 -23.90 -4.13
N ASP A 644 -3.99 -23.02 -5.12
CA ASP A 644 -2.98 -21.98 -5.12
C ASP A 644 -3.30 -20.84 -4.15
N LEU A 645 -4.56 -20.39 -4.11
CA LEU A 645 -4.99 -19.35 -3.17
C LEU A 645 -4.90 -19.81 -1.70
N GLN A 646 -5.09 -21.10 -1.41
CA GLN A 646 -4.92 -21.66 -0.05
C GLN A 646 -3.50 -21.48 0.50
N LYS A 647 -2.48 -21.35 -0.37
CA LYS A 647 -1.09 -21.12 0.05
C LYS A 647 -0.90 -19.78 0.78
N TYR A 648 -1.80 -18.81 0.57
CA TYR A 648 -1.77 -17.54 1.30
C TYR A 648 -2.14 -17.70 2.79
N GLY A 649 -2.79 -18.82 3.16
CA GLY A 649 -3.14 -19.14 4.55
C GLY A 649 -4.21 -18.21 5.14
N ARG A 650 -5.13 -17.74 4.29
CA ARG A 650 -6.22 -16.82 4.64
C ARG A 650 -7.55 -17.39 4.16
N PRO A 651 -8.68 -16.97 4.77
CA PRO A 651 -10.00 -17.25 4.22
C PRO A 651 -10.11 -16.82 2.76
N ILE A 652 -10.88 -17.57 1.98
CA ILE A 652 -11.05 -17.38 0.55
C ILE A 652 -12.54 -17.31 0.25
N LEU A 653 -12.95 -16.33 -0.55
CA LEU A 653 -14.31 -16.21 -1.05
C LEU A 653 -14.25 -16.00 -2.57
N CYS A 654 -14.98 -16.82 -3.33
CA CYS A 654 -15.29 -16.52 -4.72
C CYS A 654 -16.42 -15.49 -4.74
N THR A 655 -16.12 -14.29 -5.24
CA THR A 655 -17.06 -13.17 -5.23
C THR A 655 -17.84 -13.02 -6.54
N GLU A 656 -17.44 -13.74 -7.60
CA GLU A 656 -18.19 -13.86 -8.85
C GLU A 656 -17.98 -15.21 -9.56
N TYR A 657 -19.11 -15.87 -9.88
CA TYR A 657 -19.33 -17.06 -10.73
C TYR A 657 -20.86 -17.15 -10.96
N PRO A 658 -21.52 -18.08 -11.65
CA PRO A 658 -21.05 -18.94 -12.73
C PRO A 658 -21.08 -18.22 -14.09
N ALA A 659 -20.46 -18.85 -15.09
CA ALA A 659 -20.74 -18.61 -16.50
C ALA A 659 -21.08 -19.94 -17.17
N ARG A 660 -22.38 -20.29 -17.21
CA ARG A 660 -22.84 -21.66 -17.54
C ARG A 660 -22.33 -22.20 -18.88
N ALA A 661 -22.23 -21.34 -19.91
CA ALA A 661 -21.72 -21.73 -21.22
C ALA A 661 -20.24 -22.18 -21.21
N GLY A 662 -19.45 -21.72 -20.23
CA GLY A 662 -18.05 -22.09 -20.03
C GLY A 662 -17.85 -23.33 -19.15
N GLY A 663 -18.93 -24.00 -18.73
CA GLY A 663 -18.87 -25.14 -17.81
C GLY A 663 -18.75 -24.77 -16.33
N SER A 664 -18.68 -23.48 -16.01
CA SER A 664 -18.88 -22.96 -14.66
C SER A 664 -20.38 -23.01 -14.35
N THR A 665 -20.82 -24.02 -13.60
CA THR A 665 -22.22 -24.25 -13.21
C THR A 665 -22.31 -24.46 -11.70
N PHE A 666 -23.49 -24.27 -11.10
CA PHE A 666 -23.67 -24.51 -9.67
C PHE A 666 -23.30 -25.96 -9.31
N GLU A 667 -23.74 -26.94 -10.10
CA GLU A 667 -23.47 -28.36 -9.89
C GLU A 667 -21.98 -28.72 -10.00
N ALA A 668 -21.23 -28.04 -10.87
CA ALA A 668 -19.80 -28.28 -11.03
C ALA A 668 -18.94 -27.56 -9.98
N ILE A 669 -19.36 -26.37 -9.54
CA ILE A 669 -18.51 -25.45 -8.78
C ILE A 669 -18.84 -25.42 -7.29
N LEU A 670 -20.14 -25.34 -6.91
CA LEU A 670 -20.50 -25.20 -5.50
C LEU A 670 -19.99 -26.34 -4.60
N PRO A 671 -20.04 -27.62 -5.00
CA PRO A 671 -19.49 -28.69 -4.17
C PRO A 671 -17.98 -28.56 -3.93
N LEU A 672 -17.23 -27.95 -4.86
CA LEU A 672 -15.81 -27.66 -4.68
C LEU A 672 -15.61 -26.55 -3.65
N PHE A 673 -16.38 -25.47 -3.77
CA PHE A 673 -16.33 -24.36 -2.82
C PHE A 673 -16.71 -24.80 -1.41
N HIS A 674 -17.81 -25.55 -1.24
CA HIS A 674 -18.24 -26.10 0.05
C HIS A 674 -17.15 -26.98 0.67
N ARG A 675 -16.62 -27.97 -0.06
CA ARG A 675 -15.57 -28.88 0.42
C ARG A 675 -14.32 -28.14 0.91
N HIS A 676 -13.95 -27.04 0.25
CA HIS A 676 -12.78 -26.25 0.60
C HIS A 676 -13.11 -25.04 1.49
N ARG A 677 -14.36 -24.94 1.95
CA ARG A 677 -14.90 -23.82 2.74
C ARG A 677 -14.67 -22.45 2.08
N VAL A 678 -14.65 -22.39 0.76
CA VAL A 678 -14.55 -21.14 -0.01
C VAL A 678 -15.94 -20.50 -0.05
N GLY A 679 -16.08 -19.27 0.45
CA GLY A 679 -17.37 -18.56 0.36
C GLY A 679 -17.75 -18.33 -1.11
N ALA A 680 -19.03 -18.27 -1.43
CA ALA A 680 -19.51 -18.26 -2.81
C ALA A 680 -20.60 -17.20 -3.03
N CYS A 681 -20.27 -16.15 -3.77
CA CYS A 681 -21.25 -15.17 -4.28
C CYS A 681 -21.35 -15.30 -5.79
N ASN A 682 -22.51 -15.74 -6.30
CA ASN A 682 -22.71 -15.82 -7.74
C ASN A 682 -23.10 -14.44 -8.31
N TRP A 683 -22.78 -14.12 -9.57
CA TRP A 683 -23.32 -12.97 -10.26
C TRP A 683 -24.81 -13.20 -10.53
N GLY A 684 -25.64 -12.19 -10.31
CA GLY A 684 -27.09 -12.22 -10.56
C GLY A 684 -27.93 -13.03 -9.55
N LEU A 685 -29.20 -12.71 -9.42
CA LEU A 685 -30.13 -13.46 -8.55
C LEU A 685 -31.46 -13.66 -9.27
N VAL A 686 -32.14 -12.55 -9.57
CA VAL A 686 -33.43 -12.51 -10.25
C VAL A 686 -33.23 -11.93 -11.66
N ASN A 687 -33.87 -12.54 -12.65
CA ASN A 687 -33.93 -12.01 -14.01
C ASN A 687 -34.59 -10.61 -14.05
N GLY A 688 -33.78 -9.57 -13.98
CA GLY A 688 -34.20 -8.18 -13.85
C GLY A 688 -33.61 -7.26 -14.91
N LYS A 689 -33.62 -5.95 -14.63
CA LYS A 689 -33.12 -4.93 -15.55
C LYS A 689 -31.64 -5.08 -15.93
N THR A 690 -30.83 -5.78 -15.14
CA THR A 690 -29.42 -6.07 -15.45
C THR A 690 -29.24 -7.00 -16.67
N ASN A 691 -30.30 -7.72 -17.10
CA ASN A 691 -30.27 -8.63 -18.25
C ASN A 691 -29.20 -9.74 -18.15
N THR A 692 -28.92 -10.22 -16.93
CA THR A 692 -27.84 -11.17 -16.63
C THR A 692 -28.15 -12.63 -17.00
N ILE A 693 -29.36 -12.92 -17.51
CA ILE A 693 -29.64 -14.18 -18.21
C ILE A 693 -28.92 -14.26 -19.57
N TYR A 694 -28.62 -13.13 -20.20
CA TYR A 694 -27.92 -13.08 -21.48
C TYR A 694 -26.40 -13.20 -21.30
N PRO A 695 -25.70 -13.91 -22.19
CA PRO A 695 -24.24 -13.99 -22.15
C PRO A 695 -23.55 -12.70 -22.61
N TRP A 696 -22.28 -12.52 -22.23
CA TRP A 696 -21.48 -11.36 -22.67
C TRP A 696 -21.40 -11.20 -24.19
N ASP A 697 -21.51 -12.29 -24.96
CA ASP A 697 -21.50 -12.20 -26.41
C ASP A 697 -22.73 -11.50 -27.01
N SER A 698 -23.76 -11.19 -26.21
CA SER A 698 -24.92 -10.36 -26.58
C SER A 698 -24.55 -8.94 -27.02
N TRP A 699 -23.37 -8.44 -26.63
CA TRP A 699 -22.81 -7.18 -27.16
C TRP A 699 -22.41 -7.26 -28.64
N ARG A 700 -22.25 -8.48 -29.18
CA ARG A 700 -21.81 -8.74 -30.56
C ARG A 700 -22.82 -9.56 -31.36
N LYS A 701 -23.61 -10.39 -30.68
CA LYS A 701 -24.63 -11.26 -31.26
C LYS A 701 -26.01 -10.81 -30.82
N SER A 702 -26.92 -10.66 -31.77
CA SER A 702 -28.32 -10.35 -31.45
C SER A 702 -29.07 -11.59 -30.99
N TYR A 703 -29.85 -11.45 -29.91
CA TYR A 703 -30.76 -12.47 -29.41
C TYR A 703 -32.21 -12.10 -29.72
N SER A 704 -32.98 -13.03 -30.28
CA SER A 704 -34.41 -12.82 -30.61
C SER A 704 -35.36 -13.15 -29.46
N ASP A 705 -34.90 -13.95 -28.49
CA ASP A 705 -35.72 -14.55 -27.44
C ASP A 705 -34.91 -14.74 -26.14
N GLU A 706 -35.53 -15.31 -25.11
CA GLU A 706 -34.83 -15.80 -23.90
C GLU A 706 -33.76 -16.84 -24.30
N PRO A 707 -32.53 -16.78 -23.76
CA PRO A 707 -31.51 -17.78 -24.07
C PRO A 707 -31.90 -19.17 -23.58
N ALA A 708 -31.64 -20.20 -24.40
CA ALA A 708 -31.89 -21.59 -24.01
C ALA A 708 -31.07 -22.03 -22.77
N LEU A 709 -29.92 -21.38 -22.55
CA LEU A 709 -29.10 -21.53 -21.36
C LEU A 709 -28.84 -20.14 -20.77
N TRP A 710 -29.38 -19.88 -19.58
CA TRP A 710 -29.11 -18.63 -18.87
C TRP A 710 -27.63 -18.51 -18.49
N HIS A 711 -27.12 -17.29 -18.50
CA HIS A 711 -25.73 -17.03 -18.16
C HIS A 711 -25.50 -17.06 -16.65
N HIS A 712 -26.19 -16.18 -15.89
CA HIS A 712 -25.94 -15.98 -14.45
C HIS A 712 -27.15 -16.24 -13.55
N ASP A 713 -28.27 -15.54 -13.76
CA ASP A 713 -29.39 -15.50 -12.80
C ASP A 713 -29.94 -16.88 -12.38
N VAL A 714 -30.60 -16.91 -11.23
CA VAL A 714 -31.08 -18.13 -10.56
C VAL A 714 -32.60 -18.21 -10.57
N LEU A 715 -33.28 -17.07 -10.46
CA LEU A 715 -34.72 -16.95 -10.30
C LEU A 715 -35.35 -16.15 -11.45
N ARG A 716 -36.58 -16.52 -11.80
CA ARG A 716 -37.47 -15.72 -12.64
C ARG A 716 -38.05 -14.55 -11.84
N GLN A 717 -38.67 -13.61 -12.54
CA GLN A 717 -39.28 -12.41 -11.94
C GLN A 717 -40.37 -12.70 -10.90
N ASP A 718 -40.99 -13.87 -10.99
CA ASP A 718 -42.01 -14.34 -10.04
C ASP A 718 -41.41 -15.18 -8.88
N GLY A 719 -40.09 -15.30 -8.81
CA GLY A 719 -39.37 -16.08 -7.81
C GLY A 719 -39.25 -17.57 -8.14
N THR A 720 -39.80 -18.04 -9.28
CA THR A 720 -39.65 -19.45 -9.66
C THR A 720 -38.20 -19.75 -10.10
N PRO A 721 -37.61 -20.89 -9.70
CA PRO A 721 -36.26 -21.24 -10.13
C PRO A 721 -36.14 -21.39 -11.65
N TYR A 722 -35.03 -20.88 -12.23
CA TYR A 722 -34.66 -21.21 -13.61
C TYR A 722 -34.38 -22.72 -13.76
N ARG A 723 -33.62 -23.28 -12.80
CA ARG A 723 -33.34 -24.71 -12.66
C ARG A 723 -33.56 -25.15 -11.22
N THR A 724 -34.53 -26.03 -11.01
CA THR A 724 -34.84 -26.57 -9.68
C THR A 724 -33.64 -27.29 -9.05
N THR A 725 -32.86 -28.01 -9.86
CA THR A 725 -31.66 -28.75 -9.39
C THR A 725 -30.59 -27.83 -8.80
N GLU A 726 -30.40 -26.63 -9.34
CA GLU A 726 -29.42 -25.67 -8.83
C GLU A 726 -29.84 -25.12 -7.45
N VAL A 727 -31.12 -24.77 -7.31
CA VAL A 727 -31.71 -24.29 -6.05
C VAL A 727 -31.73 -25.36 -4.97
N GLU A 728 -32.07 -26.61 -5.32
CA GLU A 728 -32.01 -27.75 -4.39
C GLU A 728 -30.59 -27.99 -3.89
N LEU A 729 -29.58 -27.88 -4.77
CA LEU A 729 -28.18 -28.03 -4.40
C LEU A 729 -27.69 -26.91 -3.46
N ILE A 730 -28.04 -25.65 -3.73
CA ILE A 730 -27.71 -24.52 -2.85
C ILE A 730 -28.28 -24.79 -1.44
N LYS A 731 -29.54 -25.21 -1.38
CA LYS A 731 -30.22 -25.52 -0.13
C LYS A 731 -29.57 -26.68 0.62
N GLU A 732 -29.24 -27.76 -0.07
CA GLU A 732 -28.56 -28.93 0.52
C GLU A 732 -27.21 -28.55 1.14
N LEU A 733 -26.37 -27.82 0.39
CA LEU A 733 -25.03 -27.45 0.84
C LEU A 733 -25.05 -26.41 1.96
N SER A 734 -25.98 -25.44 1.92
CA SER A 734 -26.12 -24.42 2.95
C SER A 734 -26.55 -24.96 4.32
N GLN A 735 -27.21 -26.12 4.36
CA GLN A 735 -27.67 -26.77 5.59
C GLN A 735 -26.65 -27.75 6.17
N THR A 736 -25.59 -28.05 5.41
CA THR A 736 -24.55 -29.01 5.79
C THR A 736 -23.36 -28.26 6.40
N PRO A 737 -22.99 -28.54 7.67
CA PRO A 737 -21.90 -27.85 8.38
C PRO A 737 -20.54 -27.90 7.69
#